data_AF-A0A0V0S6H1-F1
#
_entry.id   AF-A0A0V0S6H1-F1
#
_cell.length_a   1.000
_cell.length_b   1.000
_cell.length_c   1.000
_cell.angle_alpha   90.00
_cell.angle_beta   90.00
_cell.angle_gamma   90.00
#
_symmetry.space_group_name_H-M   'P 1'
#
loop_
_entity.id
_entity.type
_entity.pdbx_description
1 polymer ?
#
loop_
_entity_poly.entity_id
_entity_poly.type
_entity_poly.pdbx_seq_one_letter_code
_entity_poly.pdbx_strand_id
1 'polypeptide(L)'
;MVQLLKLRVLQFVMKAMFMFLVLLICNNILASAGGCSYNESWFENMPVDHFSFENSDTFRLRYLINTENWNSDGGPIFFYCGNEGSVEGFAENTGFMWENAKDFGAMVVFAEHRYYGKSLPFGNESSSNLGKLNSEQAMADYAVLINWLKTNITGAKNSAVIAFGGSYGGMLAAWMRTKYPHLVDGAIAASAPVAQFSGMTVCSSFSDITTEVYRNASPSCALSIKRSWPIIPEGRLDLAKMFRLCNETQFTSKKNVTQLVNWLTDIYGTLAMVNYPYATEFLKPVPAWPVACQFLNDTEVGETELLHRIYSTISIYTNFTGKKPCNLLENDYGDSVDGKLWDYQACTEMVMPMCNTKDSMFEQSDWNLTEFSDECFEKFKVRPRPDWAIINYGGRKLESATNVVFSNGWLDPWRGGGIVNSHFRGVAALIVEDGAHHYDLRGSNSADTASVQTVRLLELGFIRKWIKNSSLRQNRPFYYTKGNAEQMNRNCPPGWNDPPPTIPISSNLTKFGSARELLRQRVVHPIEHAYPSSCASNSSTFNTEPSSSSELNRLPPMVSNKSTVPTTIFSHDDDPSGDVDIYTQQQQNSVEFTDEELLSKLSICLEKCSNIPSLSRENIIKRIQLLKEALEMSISSDCRMKLNQLVDYLSNERYKKAYELHSAMMLYHFEEVHTWMVGVKALILECLKEKHKNIVDQYKFWQVVKSPGSSKSKQFGKRKIHHTVRLRHINTLKAQLDAEYEVMKCLASPYLSKEEEEAWHLEYGTTDQQRANCGCFLNLTMYWFNYFHRKASSSSKQWIARHLRDPYVVRCRSENYRCRSAFKLLEIDDRFQILKPGMLVLDLGSSPGSWSQVLSRRVNSVKLGSKPFGKVFAVDRQPMEPLDGVTWLGPLDLSVGDSVNVLLQRRRSLTDGGEPLDAVVSDMAPNATGCASVDHERIVQLGFLSLSIAIRCLKLADRSFFLCKLWQGVEQWHFADEIKRHFGNFKIVKPTASRKESAELYFLARQFKG
;
A
#
# COMPACT_ATOMS: atom_id res chain seq x y z
N MET A 1 46.42 -59.41 7.66
CA MET A 1 46.20 -57.98 8.00
C MET A 1 46.25 -57.04 6.79
N VAL A 2 47.34 -56.97 6.01
CA VAL A 2 47.56 -55.91 4.99
C VAL A 2 46.40 -55.69 4.01
N GLN A 3 45.77 -56.75 3.46
CA GLN A 3 44.60 -56.61 2.57
C GLN A 3 43.39 -55.94 3.27
N LEU A 4 43.17 -56.22 4.55
CA LEU A 4 42.09 -55.64 5.35
C LEU A 4 42.35 -54.16 5.65
N LEU A 5 43.63 -53.77 5.76
CA LEU A 5 44.04 -52.37 5.82
C LEU A 5 43.82 -51.66 4.48
N LYS A 6 44.22 -52.29 3.36
CA LYS A 6 43.96 -51.77 2.00
C LYS A 6 42.46 -51.57 1.72
N LEU A 7 41.59 -52.52 2.11
CA LEU A 7 40.14 -52.34 1.98
C LEU A 7 39.61 -51.16 2.80
N ARG A 8 40.07 -50.98 4.05
CA ARG A 8 39.65 -49.86 4.90
C ARG A 8 40.14 -48.51 4.37
N VAL A 9 41.37 -48.44 3.86
CA VAL A 9 41.88 -47.23 3.18
C VAL A 9 41.09 -46.95 1.91
N LEU A 10 40.80 -47.96 1.08
CA LEU A 10 39.99 -47.78 -0.13
C LEU A 10 38.57 -47.31 0.18
N GLN A 11 37.92 -47.88 1.21
CA GLN A 11 36.62 -47.40 1.69
C GLN A 11 36.68 -45.97 2.25
N PHE A 12 37.78 -45.57 2.90
CA PHE A 12 37.97 -44.21 3.39
C PHE A 12 38.16 -43.21 2.24
N VAL A 13 39.00 -43.55 1.26
CA VAL A 13 39.21 -42.75 0.03
C VAL A 13 37.92 -42.65 -0.78
N MET A 14 37.18 -43.74 -0.99
CA MET A 14 35.87 -43.70 -1.66
C MET A 14 34.85 -42.85 -0.90
N LYS A 15 34.82 -42.89 0.44
CA LYS A 15 33.96 -42.00 1.24
C LYS A 15 34.39 -40.54 1.13
N ALA A 16 35.69 -40.25 1.16
CA ALA A 16 36.22 -38.90 0.99
C ALA A 16 35.91 -38.35 -0.42
N MET A 17 36.12 -39.14 -1.47
CA MET A 17 35.76 -38.78 -2.85
C MET A 17 34.25 -38.62 -3.03
N PHE A 18 33.42 -39.45 -2.40
CA PHE A 18 31.97 -39.27 -2.41
C PHE A 18 31.55 -38.00 -1.65
N MET A 19 32.16 -37.69 -0.50
CA MET A 19 31.92 -36.43 0.21
C MET A 19 32.39 -35.21 -0.61
N PHE A 20 33.51 -35.32 -1.31
CA PHE A 20 34.04 -34.25 -2.18
C PHE A 20 33.19 -34.07 -3.44
N LEU A 21 32.67 -35.15 -4.03
CA LEU A 21 31.72 -35.10 -5.13
C LEU A 21 30.37 -34.54 -4.68
N VAL A 22 29.89 -34.91 -3.49
CA VAL A 22 28.69 -34.31 -2.88
C VAL A 22 28.94 -32.84 -2.55
N LEU A 23 30.13 -32.43 -2.10
CA LEU A 23 30.47 -31.02 -1.91
C LEU A 23 30.59 -30.24 -3.23
N LEU A 24 31.07 -30.85 -4.31
CA LEU A 24 31.06 -30.26 -5.65
C LEU A 24 29.65 -30.17 -6.24
N ILE A 25 28.81 -31.18 -6.04
CA ILE A 25 27.40 -31.17 -6.46
C ILE A 25 26.62 -30.16 -5.62
N CYS A 26 26.84 -30.09 -4.31
CA CYS A 26 26.27 -29.05 -3.45
C CYS A 26 26.77 -27.66 -3.85
N ASN A 27 28.06 -27.44 -4.14
CA ASN A 27 28.54 -26.14 -4.60
C ASN A 27 27.93 -25.76 -5.94
N ASN A 28 27.78 -26.68 -6.89
CA ASN A 28 27.11 -26.40 -8.17
C ASN A 28 25.58 -26.22 -8.05
N ILE A 29 24.93 -26.76 -7.00
CA ILE A 29 23.50 -26.57 -6.71
C ILE A 29 23.26 -25.32 -5.83
N LEU A 30 24.23 -24.90 -5.02
CA LEU A 30 24.21 -23.59 -4.35
C LEU A 30 24.55 -22.46 -5.34
N ALA A 31 25.41 -22.72 -6.33
CA ALA A 31 25.72 -21.79 -7.42
C ALA A 31 24.58 -21.60 -8.44
N SER A 32 23.41 -22.23 -8.23
CA SER A 32 22.17 -21.90 -8.97
C SER A 32 21.11 -21.20 -8.11
N ALA A 33 21.48 -20.67 -6.93
CA ALA A 33 20.75 -19.55 -6.33
C ALA A 33 21.03 -18.28 -7.16
N GLY A 34 20.00 -17.50 -7.50
CA GLY A 34 20.09 -16.40 -8.47
C GLY A 34 21.05 -15.29 -8.03
N GLY A 35 22.26 -15.29 -8.60
CA GLY A 35 23.26 -14.25 -8.35
C GLY A 35 22.93 -12.93 -9.04
N CYS A 36 23.29 -11.82 -8.39
CA CYS A 36 23.30 -10.49 -8.99
C CYS A 36 24.35 -10.45 -10.13
N SER A 37 23.91 -10.17 -11.37
CA SER A 37 24.77 -10.11 -12.56
C SER A 37 24.59 -8.76 -13.24
N TYR A 38 25.67 -7.99 -13.41
CA TYR A 38 25.63 -6.67 -14.04
C TYR A 38 26.98 -6.31 -14.67
N ASN A 39 26.95 -5.41 -15.64
CA ASN A 39 28.12 -4.67 -16.09
C ASN A 39 28.14 -3.30 -15.39
N GLU A 40 29.33 -2.85 -14.94
CA GLU A 40 29.53 -1.43 -14.59
C GLU A 40 29.52 -0.60 -15.88
N SER A 41 28.88 0.57 -15.85
CA SER A 41 28.77 1.49 -16.99
C SER A 41 28.70 2.94 -16.52
N TRP A 42 28.88 3.86 -17.46
CA TRP A 42 29.14 5.26 -17.17
C TRP A 42 28.41 6.17 -18.15
N PHE A 43 27.74 7.20 -17.64
CA PHE A 43 27.24 8.32 -18.42
C PHE A 43 28.26 9.45 -18.32
N GLU A 44 28.97 9.71 -19.42
CA GLU A 44 30.20 10.52 -19.43
C GLU A 44 30.00 12.01 -19.14
N ASN A 45 28.85 12.57 -19.51
CA ASN A 45 28.63 14.03 -19.59
C ASN A 45 27.50 14.51 -18.66
N MET A 46 27.43 14.04 -17.40
CA MET A 46 26.36 14.44 -16.48
C MET A 46 26.59 15.86 -15.96
N PRO A 47 25.64 16.81 -16.07
CA PRO A 47 25.80 18.16 -15.54
C PRO A 47 26.12 18.16 -14.04
N VAL A 48 27.17 18.89 -13.66
CA VAL A 48 27.50 19.14 -12.24
C VAL A 48 26.38 19.93 -11.56
N ASP A 49 25.69 20.80 -12.30
CA ASP A 49 24.52 21.55 -11.86
C ASP A 49 23.41 21.53 -12.93
N HIS A 50 22.23 21.01 -12.59
CA HIS A 50 21.04 21.02 -13.45
C HIS A 50 20.17 22.28 -13.30
N PHE A 51 20.48 23.15 -12.32
CA PHE A 51 19.66 24.31 -11.95
C PHE A 51 20.39 25.66 -12.10
N SER A 52 21.62 25.67 -12.60
CA SER A 52 22.32 26.86 -13.09
C SER A 52 22.87 26.64 -14.50
N PHE A 53 22.80 27.66 -15.33
CA PHE A 53 23.42 27.70 -16.67
C PHE A 53 24.76 28.46 -16.70
N GLU A 54 25.21 28.98 -15.54
CA GLU A 54 26.49 29.69 -15.42
C GLU A 54 27.69 28.74 -15.35
N ASN A 55 27.43 27.48 -15.00
CA ASN A 55 28.41 26.39 -14.99
C ASN A 55 28.01 25.37 -16.07
N SER A 56 28.97 24.92 -16.87
CA SER A 56 28.77 23.90 -17.91
C SER A 56 29.67 22.68 -17.68
N ASP A 57 30.14 22.47 -16.45
CA ASP A 57 31.01 21.36 -16.11
C ASP A 57 30.19 20.07 -16.05
N THR A 58 30.83 18.96 -16.44
CA THR A 58 30.22 17.64 -16.44
C THR A 58 31.08 16.62 -15.76
N PHE A 59 30.45 15.62 -15.13
CA PHE A 59 31.10 14.50 -14.49
C PHE A 59 30.56 13.16 -15.01
N ARG A 60 31.33 12.09 -14.75
CA ARG A 60 30.95 10.73 -15.12
C ARG A 60 30.04 10.16 -14.04
N LEU A 61 28.75 9.98 -14.33
CA LEU A 61 27.81 9.30 -13.42
C LEU A 61 27.88 7.79 -13.65
N ARG A 62 28.03 7.01 -12.58
CA ARG A 62 28.07 5.55 -12.65
C ARG A 62 26.67 4.93 -12.62
N TYR A 63 26.51 3.85 -13.37
CA TYR A 63 25.35 2.98 -13.23
C TYR A 63 25.73 1.52 -13.50
N LEU A 64 25.01 0.59 -12.89
CA LEU A 64 25.10 -0.84 -13.16
C LEU A 64 23.96 -1.23 -14.09
N ILE A 65 24.19 -2.13 -15.05
CA ILE A 65 23.20 -2.52 -16.05
C ILE A 65 23.23 -4.02 -16.39
N ASN A 66 22.04 -4.60 -16.53
CA ASN A 66 21.83 -5.93 -17.11
C ASN A 66 20.72 -5.90 -18.16
N THR A 67 21.01 -6.43 -19.34
CA THR A 67 20.09 -6.58 -20.47
C THR A 67 19.87 -8.04 -20.88
N GLU A 68 20.43 -9.01 -20.15
CA GLU A 68 20.38 -10.45 -20.48
C GLU A 68 18.94 -11.01 -20.46
N ASN A 69 18.10 -10.43 -19.60
CA ASN A 69 16.69 -10.75 -19.45
C ASN A 69 15.75 -9.73 -20.12
N TRP A 70 16.29 -8.73 -20.82
CA TRP A 70 15.49 -7.65 -21.40
C TRP A 70 14.91 -8.04 -22.76
N ASN A 71 13.61 -7.80 -22.95
CA ASN A 71 13.00 -7.85 -24.26
C ASN A 71 13.30 -6.54 -25.01
N SER A 72 14.12 -6.60 -26.06
CA SER A 72 14.48 -5.45 -26.91
C SER A 72 13.26 -4.78 -27.57
N ASP A 73 12.14 -5.48 -27.72
CA ASP A 73 10.91 -4.95 -28.35
C ASP A 73 10.09 -4.09 -27.37
N GLY A 74 10.77 -3.21 -26.63
CA GLY A 74 10.15 -2.26 -25.69
C GLY A 74 9.83 -2.84 -24.30
N GLY A 75 10.52 -3.90 -23.87
CA GLY A 75 10.44 -4.43 -22.50
C GLY A 75 10.76 -3.37 -21.44
N PRO A 76 10.25 -3.48 -20.21
CA PRO A 76 10.34 -2.43 -19.19
C PRO A 76 11.78 -2.19 -18.70
N ILE A 77 12.00 -1.04 -18.08
CA ILE A 77 13.22 -0.73 -17.31
C ILE A 77 12.86 -0.78 -15.82
N PHE A 78 13.53 -1.63 -15.06
CA PHE A 78 13.55 -1.59 -13.60
C PHE A 78 14.74 -0.74 -13.17
N PHE A 79 14.46 0.46 -12.65
CA PHE A 79 15.45 1.49 -12.36
C PHE A 79 15.55 1.72 -10.84
N TYR A 80 16.65 1.33 -10.22
CA TYR A 80 16.90 1.64 -8.81
C TYR A 80 17.47 3.06 -8.70
N CYS A 81 16.80 3.89 -7.90
CA CYS A 81 17.29 5.20 -7.47
C CYS A 81 18.30 4.97 -6.35
N GLY A 82 19.60 4.98 -6.70
CA GLY A 82 20.68 4.85 -5.72
C GLY A 82 20.62 5.94 -4.64
N ASN A 83 21.24 5.65 -3.52
CA ASN A 83 21.05 6.44 -2.31
C ASN A 83 22.39 6.60 -1.56
N GLU A 84 22.37 6.66 -0.22
CA GLU A 84 23.45 7.17 0.63
C GLU A 84 24.75 6.32 0.72
N GLY A 85 25.10 5.53 -0.30
CA GLY A 85 26.24 4.60 -0.31
C GLY A 85 26.65 4.11 -1.72
N SER A 86 27.58 3.15 -1.79
CA SER A 86 28.07 2.63 -3.08
C SER A 86 27.01 1.76 -3.77
N VAL A 87 26.82 1.94 -5.09
CA VAL A 87 25.70 1.31 -5.82
C VAL A 87 25.72 -0.23 -5.83
N GLU A 88 26.89 -0.86 -5.71
CA GLU A 88 27.03 -2.31 -5.59
C GLU A 88 26.30 -2.89 -4.37
N GLY A 89 26.42 -2.24 -3.20
CA GLY A 89 25.81 -2.72 -1.96
C GLY A 89 24.28 -2.76 -2.04
N PHE A 90 23.67 -1.79 -2.75
CA PHE A 90 22.24 -1.79 -3.05
C PHE A 90 21.87 -2.83 -4.10
N ALA A 91 22.67 -3.01 -5.15
CA ALA A 91 22.45 -4.04 -6.17
C ALA A 91 22.44 -5.45 -5.58
N GLU A 92 23.43 -5.79 -4.77
CA GLU A 92 23.57 -7.09 -4.12
C GLU A 92 22.48 -7.38 -3.08
N ASN A 93 21.97 -6.35 -2.41
CA ASN A 93 20.91 -6.51 -1.41
C ASN A 93 19.47 -6.42 -1.98
N THR A 94 19.28 -5.91 -3.20
CA THR A 94 17.95 -5.73 -3.85
C THR A 94 17.61 -6.90 -4.79
N GLY A 95 17.69 -8.13 -4.26
CA GLY A 95 17.42 -9.37 -5.01
C GLY A 95 16.06 -9.40 -5.74
N PHE A 96 15.05 -8.71 -5.20
CA PHE A 96 13.70 -8.65 -5.78
C PHE A 96 13.67 -8.14 -7.23
N MET A 97 14.52 -7.17 -7.60
CA MET A 97 14.59 -6.67 -8.98
C MET A 97 15.21 -7.72 -9.94
N TRP A 98 16.28 -8.38 -9.52
CA TRP A 98 17.00 -9.36 -10.34
C TRP A 98 16.18 -10.63 -10.58
N GLU A 99 15.54 -11.17 -9.54
CA GLU A 99 14.69 -12.36 -9.62
C GLU A 99 13.51 -12.18 -10.57
N ASN A 100 12.91 -10.98 -10.59
CA ASN A 100 11.72 -10.69 -11.38
C ASN A 100 12.02 -10.08 -12.76
N ALA A 101 13.28 -9.76 -13.07
CA ALA A 101 13.63 -9.18 -14.38
C ALA A 101 13.20 -10.08 -15.55
N LYS A 102 13.44 -11.39 -15.43
CA LYS A 102 13.09 -12.41 -16.43
C LYS A 102 11.58 -12.50 -16.69
N ASP A 103 10.79 -12.57 -15.62
CA ASP A 103 9.32 -12.71 -15.66
C ASP A 103 8.59 -11.47 -16.21
N PHE A 104 9.33 -10.40 -16.46
CA PHE A 104 8.84 -9.12 -16.99
C PHE A 104 9.51 -8.73 -18.32
N GLY A 105 10.52 -9.47 -18.78
CA GLY A 105 11.35 -9.08 -19.92
C GLY A 105 12.10 -7.76 -19.68
N ALA A 106 12.56 -7.52 -18.45
CA ALA A 106 13.03 -6.21 -17.99
C ALA A 106 14.54 -6.02 -18.13
N MET A 107 14.94 -4.79 -18.47
CA MET A 107 16.30 -4.29 -18.28
C MET A 107 16.43 -3.83 -16.83
N VAL A 108 17.49 -4.25 -16.14
CA VAL A 108 17.77 -3.83 -14.77
C VAL A 108 18.86 -2.76 -14.80
N VAL A 109 18.61 -1.63 -14.15
CA VAL A 109 19.54 -0.50 -14.01
C VAL A 109 19.59 -0.07 -12.55
N PHE A 110 20.79 0.04 -11.99
CA PHE A 110 21.01 0.72 -10.71
C PHE A 110 21.85 1.96 -10.96
N ALA A 111 21.27 3.14 -10.80
CA ALA A 111 21.98 4.40 -10.96
C ALA A 111 22.59 4.84 -9.64
N GLU A 112 23.89 5.14 -9.61
CA GLU A 112 24.55 5.62 -8.40
C GLU A 112 24.10 7.06 -8.07
N HIS A 113 24.09 7.42 -6.78
CA HIS A 113 23.83 8.79 -6.36
C HIS A 113 25.09 9.64 -6.50
N ARG A 114 24.96 10.87 -7.01
CA ARG A 114 26.07 11.84 -7.04
C ARG A 114 26.72 11.99 -5.66
N TYR A 115 28.04 12.18 -5.64
CA TYR A 115 28.94 12.18 -4.48
C TYR A 115 29.20 10.81 -3.82
N TYR A 116 28.36 9.79 -4.04
CA TYR A 116 28.56 8.47 -3.43
C TYR A 116 29.30 7.50 -4.36
N GLY A 117 29.93 6.49 -3.75
CA GLY A 117 30.69 5.44 -4.45
C GLY A 117 31.80 6.01 -5.34
N LYS A 118 31.62 5.94 -6.66
CA LYS A 118 32.59 6.44 -7.65
C LYS A 118 32.04 7.64 -8.46
N SER A 119 30.82 8.09 -8.18
CA SER A 119 30.10 9.13 -8.94
C SER A 119 30.35 10.54 -8.41
N LEU A 120 31.62 10.96 -8.48
CA LEU A 120 32.15 12.14 -7.79
C LEU A 120 32.18 13.39 -8.71
N PRO A 121 31.33 14.42 -8.51
CA PRO A 121 31.23 15.53 -9.47
C PRO A 121 32.48 16.40 -9.63
N PHE A 122 33.34 16.43 -8.60
CA PHE A 122 34.64 17.11 -8.59
C PHE A 122 35.79 16.12 -8.34
N GLY A 123 35.59 14.84 -8.66
CA GLY A 123 36.54 13.78 -8.33
C GLY A 123 36.89 13.76 -6.84
N ASN A 124 38.18 13.67 -6.51
CA ASN A 124 38.70 13.67 -5.14
C ASN A 124 38.31 14.93 -4.33
N GLU A 125 38.03 16.06 -4.99
CA GLU A 125 37.65 17.31 -4.32
C GLU A 125 36.15 17.40 -3.99
N SER A 126 35.35 16.40 -4.35
CA SER A 126 33.90 16.38 -4.08
C SER A 126 33.57 16.46 -2.59
N SER A 127 34.43 15.87 -1.74
CA SER A 127 34.33 15.93 -0.27
C SER A 127 34.48 17.34 0.30
N SER A 128 35.17 18.24 -0.42
CA SER A 128 35.33 19.65 -0.07
C SER A 128 34.28 20.57 -0.74
N ASN A 129 33.61 20.09 -1.79
CA ASN A 129 32.75 20.87 -2.67
C ASN A 129 31.28 20.38 -2.66
N LEU A 130 30.75 20.07 -1.48
CA LEU A 130 29.43 19.45 -1.26
C LEU A 130 28.21 20.29 -1.75
N GLY A 131 28.41 21.48 -2.30
CA GLY A 131 27.36 22.41 -2.71
C GLY A 131 26.38 21.93 -3.80
N LYS A 132 26.64 20.80 -4.47
CA LYS A 132 25.69 20.16 -5.42
C LYS A 132 25.18 18.80 -4.95
N LEU A 133 25.42 18.43 -3.68
CA LEU A 133 24.86 17.25 -3.03
C LEU A 133 23.48 17.59 -2.47
N ASN A 134 22.43 17.26 -3.21
CA ASN A 134 21.03 17.33 -2.77
C ASN A 134 20.13 16.43 -3.64
N SER A 135 18.92 16.19 -3.16
CA SER A 135 17.95 15.29 -3.76
C SER A 135 17.36 15.80 -5.09
N GLU A 136 17.24 17.12 -5.31
CA GLU A 136 16.81 17.65 -6.61
C GLU A 136 17.82 17.35 -7.72
N GLN A 137 19.11 17.53 -7.44
CA GLN A 137 20.19 17.31 -8.40
C GLN A 137 20.33 15.82 -8.73
N ALA A 138 20.22 14.93 -7.73
CA ALA A 138 20.24 13.48 -7.95
C ALA A 138 19.03 13.00 -8.77
N MET A 139 17.83 13.54 -8.53
CA MET A 139 16.67 13.22 -9.38
C MET A 139 16.80 13.76 -10.80
N ALA A 140 17.45 14.91 -10.99
CA ALA A 140 17.77 15.42 -12.33
C ALA A 140 18.80 14.52 -13.05
N ASP A 141 19.81 13.99 -12.35
CA ASP A 141 20.72 12.97 -12.88
C ASP A 141 19.95 11.74 -13.39
N TYR A 142 19.03 11.20 -12.57
CA TYR A 142 18.21 10.04 -12.95
C TYR A 142 17.28 10.35 -14.13
N ALA A 143 16.69 11.55 -14.18
CA ALA A 143 15.85 11.97 -15.30
C ALA A 143 16.66 12.04 -16.62
N VAL A 144 17.87 12.61 -16.59
CA VAL A 144 18.77 12.68 -17.75
C VAL A 144 19.25 11.28 -18.16
N LEU A 145 19.66 10.43 -17.20
CA LEU A 145 20.11 9.07 -17.45
C LEU A 145 18.98 8.21 -18.06
N ILE A 146 17.76 8.25 -17.50
CA ILE A 146 16.60 7.52 -18.04
C ILE A 146 16.30 7.97 -19.48
N ASN A 147 16.29 9.28 -19.73
CA ASN A 147 16.05 9.81 -21.07
C ASN A 147 17.14 9.38 -22.08
N TRP A 148 18.41 9.35 -21.66
CA TRP A 148 19.51 8.87 -22.49
C TRP A 148 19.44 7.37 -22.75
N LEU A 149 19.21 6.54 -21.72
CA LEU A 149 19.06 5.08 -21.88
C LEU A 149 17.95 4.77 -22.90
N LYS A 150 16.80 5.45 -22.81
CA LYS A 150 15.69 5.31 -23.76
C LYS A 150 15.99 5.86 -25.16
N THR A 151 16.98 6.74 -25.31
CA THR A 151 17.37 7.31 -26.62
C THR A 151 18.47 6.48 -27.30
N ASN A 152 19.44 6.00 -26.53
CA ASN A 152 20.67 5.38 -27.04
C ASN A 152 20.62 3.84 -27.07
N ILE A 153 19.79 3.19 -26.25
CA ILE A 153 19.60 1.73 -26.32
C ILE A 153 18.49 1.44 -27.33
N THR A 154 18.83 0.79 -28.44
CA THR A 154 17.90 0.37 -29.49
C THR A 154 16.74 -0.44 -28.89
N GLY A 155 15.51 0.05 -29.07
CA GLY A 155 14.29 -0.55 -28.51
C GLY A 155 13.77 0.13 -27.24
N ALA A 156 14.64 0.75 -26.43
CA ALA A 156 14.29 1.28 -25.11
C ALA A 156 13.39 2.53 -25.13
N LYS A 157 13.25 3.19 -26.30
CA LYS A 157 12.45 4.42 -26.50
C LYS A 157 11.03 4.33 -25.93
N ASN A 158 10.40 3.18 -26.10
CA ASN A 158 9.02 2.92 -25.68
C ASN A 158 8.91 2.15 -24.36
N SER A 159 10.03 1.73 -23.76
CA SER A 159 10.04 0.98 -22.49
C SER A 159 9.36 1.76 -21.37
N ALA A 160 8.44 1.10 -20.67
CA ALA A 160 7.89 1.62 -19.41
C ALA A 160 8.97 1.60 -18.33
N VAL A 161 9.07 2.63 -17.49
CA VAL A 161 10.12 2.73 -16.45
C VAL A 161 9.50 2.65 -15.07
N ILE A 162 9.95 1.70 -14.27
CA ILE A 162 9.50 1.51 -12.89
C ILE A 162 10.67 1.84 -11.97
N ALA A 163 10.48 2.83 -11.09
CA ALA A 163 11.48 3.22 -10.10
C ALA A 163 11.41 2.31 -8.87
N PHE A 164 12.56 2.01 -8.29
CA PHE A 164 12.72 1.23 -7.05
C PHE A 164 13.69 1.95 -6.11
N GLY A 165 13.54 1.72 -4.81
CA GLY A 165 14.53 2.12 -3.83
C GLY A 165 14.12 1.77 -2.40
N GLY A 166 15.11 1.48 -1.55
CA GLY A 166 14.95 1.38 -0.09
C GLY A 166 15.40 2.66 0.62
N SER A 167 14.99 2.91 1.87
CA SER A 167 15.45 4.07 2.66
C SER A 167 15.16 5.41 1.91
N TYR A 168 16.13 6.32 1.90
CA TYR A 168 16.16 7.54 1.08
C TYR A 168 16.12 7.25 -0.42
N GLY A 169 16.62 6.11 -0.90
CA GLY A 169 16.39 5.64 -2.29
C GLY A 169 14.91 5.41 -2.58
N GLY A 170 14.14 4.95 -1.60
CA GLY A 170 12.68 4.83 -1.69
C GLY A 170 11.98 6.19 -1.69
N MET A 171 12.52 7.17 -0.96
CA MET A 171 12.06 8.56 -1.02
C MET A 171 12.29 9.13 -2.43
N LEU A 172 13.50 8.97 -2.97
CA LEU A 172 13.87 9.32 -4.34
C LEU A 172 12.97 8.62 -5.38
N ALA A 173 12.66 7.33 -5.23
CA ALA A 173 11.77 6.61 -6.15
C ALA A 173 10.33 7.19 -6.16
N ALA A 174 9.77 7.48 -4.98
CA ALA A 174 8.47 8.13 -4.86
C ALA A 174 8.48 9.56 -5.45
N TRP A 175 9.53 10.33 -5.19
CA TRP A 175 9.68 11.70 -5.67
C TRP A 175 9.95 11.75 -7.19
N MET A 176 10.72 10.81 -7.75
CA MET A 176 10.91 10.63 -9.19
C MET A 176 9.58 10.40 -9.90
N ARG A 177 8.73 9.49 -9.38
CA ARG A 177 7.39 9.28 -9.93
C ARG A 177 6.46 10.49 -9.75
N THR A 178 6.70 11.35 -8.76
CA THR A 178 5.89 12.55 -8.48
C THR A 178 6.32 13.76 -9.33
N LYS A 179 7.63 13.98 -9.52
CA LYS A 179 8.22 15.11 -10.27
C LYS A 179 8.39 14.80 -11.76
N TYR A 180 8.71 13.56 -12.11
CA TYR A 180 8.94 13.10 -13.48
C TYR A 180 7.97 11.97 -13.91
N PRO A 181 6.63 12.12 -13.74
CA PRO A 181 5.63 11.10 -14.09
C PRO A 181 5.50 10.82 -15.60
N HIS A 182 6.28 11.51 -16.42
CA HIS A 182 6.42 11.34 -17.87
C HIS A 182 7.66 10.52 -18.27
N LEU A 183 8.62 10.31 -17.35
CA LEU A 183 9.75 9.39 -17.52
C LEU A 183 9.55 8.09 -16.75
N VAL A 184 8.99 8.16 -15.54
CA VAL A 184 8.76 7.03 -14.63
C VAL A 184 7.26 6.73 -14.56
N ASP A 185 6.84 5.54 -14.97
CA ASP A 185 5.43 5.10 -15.02
C ASP A 185 4.85 4.67 -13.67
N GLY A 186 5.70 4.20 -12.75
CA GLY A 186 5.33 3.83 -11.38
C GLY A 186 6.55 3.64 -10.48
N ALA A 187 6.35 3.54 -9.16
CA ALA A 187 7.44 3.40 -8.18
C ALA A 187 7.12 2.46 -7.02
N ILE A 188 8.12 1.67 -6.61
CA ILE A 188 8.17 0.95 -5.34
C ILE A 188 9.12 1.70 -4.40
N ALA A 189 8.56 2.29 -3.35
CA ALA A 189 9.23 3.17 -2.39
C ALA A 189 9.32 2.47 -1.02
N ALA A 190 10.32 1.60 -0.88
CA ALA A 190 10.39 0.66 0.23
C ALA A 190 10.97 1.26 1.51
N SER A 191 10.17 1.22 2.57
CA SER A 191 10.46 1.77 3.90
C SER A 191 10.98 3.21 3.81
N ALA A 192 10.34 4.01 2.96
CA ALA A 192 10.71 5.38 2.63
C ALA A 192 10.10 6.38 3.63
N PRO A 193 10.89 7.04 4.51
CA PRO A 193 10.39 7.92 5.56
C PRO A 193 10.03 9.34 5.05
N VAL A 194 9.28 9.42 3.94
CA VAL A 194 8.90 10.69 3.25
C VAL A 194 8.16 11.72 4.12
N ALA A 195 7.73 11.35 5.33
CA ALA A 195 7.08 12.22 6.30
C ALA A 195 7.84 12.37 7.63
N GLN A 196 9.12 12.00 7.73
CA GLN A 196 9.95 12.19 8.93
C GLN A 196 10.46 13.64 9.09
N PHE A 197 9.63 14.62 8.72
CA PHE A 197 9.97 16.04 8.73
C PHE A 197 9.15 16.84 9.76
N SER A 198 9.58 18.07 10.01
CA SER A 198 8.95 19.03 10.94
C SER A 198 7.42 19.08 10.81
N GLY A 199 6.72 18.85 11.92
CA GLY A 199 5.26 18.90 11.97
C GLY A 199 4.50 17.73 11.29
N MET A 200 5.20 16.78 10.66
CA MET A 200 4.56 15.63 9.98
C MET A 200 4.58 14.32 10.76
N THR A 201 5.56 14.14 11.63
CA THR A 201 5.73 12.94 12.48
C THR A 201 6.25 13.36 13.86
N VAL A 202 5.86 12.63 14.90
CA VAL A 202 6.36 12.87 16.26
C VAL A 202 7.84 12.47 16.32
N CYS A 203 8.72 13.36 16.79
CA CYS A 203 10.17 13.12 16.80
C CYS A 203 10.58 11.85 17.56
N SER A 204 9.75 11.38 18.50
CA SER A 204 10.03 10.18 19.28
C SER A 204 9.70 8.88 18.57
N SER A 205 8.99 8.92 17.44
CA SER A 205 8.42 7.71 16.81
C SER A 205 9.49 6.65 16.55
N PHE A 206 10.68 7.01 16.07
CA PHE A 206 11.79 6.08 15.87
C PHE A 206 12.21 5.39 17.18
N SER A 207 12.39 6.17 18.26
CA SER A 207 12.78 5.68 19.58
C SER A 207 11.71 4.79 20.21
N ASP A 208 10.43 5.16 20.08
CA ASP A 208 9.30 4.45 20.66
C ASP A 208 9.05 3.12 19.92
N ILE A 209 9.20 3.11 18.59
CA ILE A 209 9.12 1.90 17.75
C ILE A 209 10.29 0.97 18.03
N THR A 210 11.53 1.48 18.10
CA THR A 210 12.70 0.66 18.45
C THR A 210 12.51 0.03 19.85
N THR A 211 11.98 0.81 20.79
CA THR A 211 11.59 0.32 22.13
C THR A 211 10.51 -0.77 22.05
N GLU A 212 9.55 -0.67 21.13
CA GLU A 212 8.53 -1.70 20.88
C GLU A 212 9.17 -3.02 20.41
N VAL A 213 10.08 -2.98 19.43
CA VAL A 213 10.76 -4.16 18.88
C VAL A 213 11.52 -4.92 19.98
N TYR A 214 12.31 -4.22 20.79
CA TYR A 214 13.05 -4.82 21.90
C TYR A 214 12.13 -5.36 23.01
N ARG A 215 11.03 -4.65 23.32
CA ARG A 215 10.02 -5.09 24.31
C ARG A 215 9.24 -6.33 23.83
N ASN A 216 8.95 -6.42 22.53
CA ASN A 216 8.27 -7.55 21.91
C ASN A 216 9.19 -8.79 21.82
N ALA A 217 10.50 -8.59 21.64
CA ALA A 217 11.50 -9.66 21.69
C ALA A 217 11.68 -10.24 23.12
N SER A 218 11.72 -9.39 24.15
CA SER A 218 11.52 -9.81 25.55
C SER A 218 11.15 -8.61 26.45
N PRO A 219 10.12 -8.70 27.32
CA PRO A 219 9.69 -7.59 28.17
C PRO A 219 10.79 -7.01 29.09
N SER A 220 11.72 -7.86 29.56
CA SER A 220 12.85 -7.45 30.40
C SER A 220 14.01 -6.80 29.63
N CYS A 221 14.04 -6.93 28.30
CA CYS A 221 15.14 -6.46 27.45
C CYS A 221 15.20 -4.93 27.37
N ALA A 222 14.11 -4.30 26.93
CA ALA A 222 13.98 -2.84 26.90
C ALA A 222 14.13 -2.20 28.30
N LEU A 223 13.67 -2.89 29.35
CA LEU A 223 13.85 -2.45 30.75
C LEU A 223 15.32 -2.52 31.20
N SER A 224 16.06 -3.54 30.76
CA SER A 224 17.49 -3.71 31.08
C SER A 224 18.36 -2.71 30.33
N ILE A 225 18.05 -2.42 29.06
CA ILE A 225 18.69 -1.33 28.29
C ILE A 225 18.45 0.00 29.02
N LYS A 226 17.19 0.31 29.36
CA LYS A 226 16.83 1.54 30.07
C LYS A 226 17.50 1.70 31.44
N ARG A 227 17.67 0.59 32.18
CA ARG A 227 18.41 0.57 33.45
C ARG A 227 19.92 0.77 33.27
N SER A 228 20.48 0.57 32.07
CA SER A 228 21.92 0.69 31.86
C SER A 228 22.44 2.12 31.82
N TRP A 229 21.69 3.08 31.27
CA TRP A 229 22.19 4.44 31.05
C TRP A 229 22.65 5.18 32.32
N PRO A 230 21.91 5.15 33.46
CA PRO A 230 22.37 5.77 34.70
C PRO A 230 23.65 5.13 35.29
N ILE A 231 24.07 3.97 34.75
CA ILE A 231 25.23 3.16 35.16
C ILE A 231 26.46 3.44 34.25
N ILE A 232 26.30 4.34 33.26
CA ILE A 232 27.37 4.84 32.37
C ILE A 232 27.72 6.32 32.73
N PRO A 233 28.16 6.64 33.96
CA PRO A 233 28.54 8.00 34.34
C PRO A 233 29.93 8.38 33.81
N GLU A 234 30.22 9.68 33.89
CA GLU A 234 31.53 10.25 33.58
C GLU A 234 32.67 9.63 34.42
N GLY A 235 33.84 9.46 33.80
CA GLY A 235 35.10 9.14 34.48
C GLY A 235 35.39 7.67 34.81
N ARG A 236 34.48 6.70 34.55
CA ARG A 236 34.78 5.27 34.76
C ARG A 236 35.69 4.69 33.67
N LEU A 237 37.00 4.69 33.90
CA LEU A 237 38.02 4.06 33.04
C LEU A 237 37.69 2.61 32.63
N ASP A 238 37.02 1.85 33.50
CA ASP A 238 36.65 0.47 33.21
C ASP A 238 35.62 0.32 32.09
N LEU A 239 34.82 1.37 31.79
CA LEU A 239 33.86 1.35 30.67
C LEU A 239 34.56 1.03 29.34
N ALA A 240 35.75 1.59 29.11
CA ALA A 240 36.51 1.32 27.88
C ALA A 240 36.87 -0.17 27.75
N LYS A 241 37.19 -0.84 28.85
CA LYS A 241 37.49 -2.28 28.89
C LYS A 241 36.23 -3.13 28.75
N MET A 242 35.15 -2.74 29.44
CA MET A 242 33.86 -3.44 29.40
C MET A 242 33.26 -3.44 27.99
N PHE A 243 33.38 -2.32 27.27
CA PHE A 243 32.94 -2.17 25.87
C PHE A 243 34.02 -2.51 24.82
N ARG A 244 35.22 -2.93 25.27
CA ARG A 244 36.41 -3.24 24.45
C ARG A 244 36.77 -2.14 23.44
N LEU A 245 36.81 -0.89 23.85
CA LEU A 245 37.14 0.25 23.00
C LEU A 245 38.64 0.26 22.63
N CYS A 246 38.98 0.63 21.39
CA CYS A 246 40.37 0.61 20.91
C CYS A 246 41.28 1.66 21.57
N ASN A 247 40.72 2.76 22.10
CA ASN A 247 41.47 3.88 22.70
C ASN A 247 41.14 4.04 24.20
N GLU A 248 41.50 3.04 25.03
CA GLU A 248 41.25 3.08 26.48
C GLU A 248 41.76 4.36 27.17
N THR A 249 42.90 4.88 26.75
CA THR A 249 43.56 6.05 27.35
C THR A 249 42.84 7.37 27.11
N GLN A 250 41.91 7.43 26.15
CA GLN A 250 41.15 8.65 25.83
C GLN A 250 39.80 8.71 26.54
N PHE A 251 39.34 7.63 27.19
CA PHE A 251 38.00 7.54 27.76
C PHE A 251 37.90 8.19 29.16
N THR A 252 38.24 9.47 29.24
CA THR A 252 38.33 10.24 30.50
C THR A 252 37.49 11.52 30.52
N SER A 253 36.96 11.98 29.38
CA SER A 253 36.16 13.21 29.30
C SER A 253 34.66 12.93 29.10
N LYS A 254 33.82 13.88 29.53
CA LYS A 254 32.36 13.90 29.29
C LYS A 254 32.00 13.64 27.83
N LYS A 255 32.75 14.25 26.89
CA LYS A 255 32.54 14.10 25.44
C LYS A 255 32.64 12.64 24.98
N ASN A 256 33.52 11.84 25.59
CA ASN A 256 33.68 10.43 25.22
C ASN A 256 32.51 9.57 25.74
N VAL A 257 31.91 9.94 26.88
CA VAL A 257 30.68 9.28 27.36
C VAL A 257 29.50 9.62 26.46
N THR A 258 29.34 10.87 26.02
CA THR A 258 28.33 11.22 25.00
C THR A 258 28.54 10.44 23.70
N GLN A 259 29.78 10.30 23.23
CA GLN A 259 30.09 9.45 22.06
C GLN A 259 29.69 7.98 22.27
N LEU A 260 29.91 7.42 23.47
CA LEU A 260 29.48 6.05 23.80
C LEU A 260 27.95 5.92 23.84
N VAL A 261 27.23 6.87 24.44
CA VAL A 261 25.76 6.86 24.51
C VAL A 261 25.13 6.95 23.13
N ASN A 262 25.62 7.84 22.26
CA ASN A 262 25.16 7.96 20.88
C ASN A 262 25.42 6.66 20.11
N TRP A 263 26.65 6.15 20.12
CA TRP A 263 27.04 4.90 19.46
C TRP A 263 26.21 3.69 19.93
N LEU A 264 25.88 3.57 21.22
CA LEU A 264 24.97 2.54 21.73
C LEU A 264 23.54 2.73 21.22
N THR A 265 23.05 3.98 21.20
CA THR A 265 21.72 4.33 20.68
C THR A 265 21.59 3.96 19.20
N ASP A 266 22.59 4.30 18.39
CA ASP A 266 22.65 4.02 16.97
C ASP A 266 22.73 2.51 16.69
N ILE A 267 23.46 1.74 17.50
CA ILE A 267 23.48 0.27 17.41
C ILE A 267 22.09 -0.32 17.69
N TYR A 268 21.36 0.16 18.69
CA TYR A 268 20.02 -0.34 19.00
C TYR A 268 19.00 -0.01 17.89
N GLY A 269 19.05 1.19 17.32
CA GLY A 269 18.26 1.55 16.13
C GLY A 269 18.61 0.67 14.93
N THR A 270 19.90 0.51 14.64
CA THR A 270 20.40 -0.29 13.52
C THR A 270 20.01 -1.76 13.65
N LEU A 271 20.13 -2.36 14.84
CA LEU A 271 19.73 -3.74 15.10
C LEU A 271 18.23 -3.99 14.86
N ALA A 272 17.36 -3.01 15.15
CA ALA A 272 15.94 -3.07 14.80
C ALA A 272 15.73 -2.96 13.28
N MET A 273 16.43 -2.06 12.59
CA MET A 273 16.39 -1.93 11.12
C MET A 273 16.82 -3.22 10.40
N VAL A 274 17.85 -3.92 10.89
CA VAL A 274 18.35 -5.18 10.29
C VAL A 274 17.76 -6.45 10.91
N ASN A 275 16.60 -6.36 11.56
CA ASN A 275 16.00 -7.48 12.30
C ASN A 275 15.31 -8.54 11.40
N TYR A 276 16.07 -9.15 10.48
CA TYR A 276 15.58 -10.09 9.46
C TYR A 276 15.49 -11.55 9.96
N PRO A 277 14.64 -12.41 9.37
CA PRO A 277 14.50 -13.83 9.76
C PRO A 277 15.66 -14.76 9.36
N TYR A 278 16.70 -14.23 8.69
CA TYR A 278 17.90 -14.95 8.28
C TYR A 278 19.14 -14.06 8.44
N ALA A 279 20.33 -14.65 8.44
CA ALA A 279 21.58 -13.91 8.53
C ALA A 279 21.81 -13.04 7.28
N THR A 280 22.26 -11.80 7.46
CA THR A 280 22.50 -10.85 6.36
C THR A 280 23.82 -10.12 6.52
N GLU A 281 24.35 -9.64 5.39
CA GLU A 281 25.56 -8.81 5.32
C GLU A 281 25.20 -7.50 4.57
N PHE A 282 24.25 -6.73 5.12
CA PHE A 282 23.79 -5.46 4.50
C PHE A 282 24.61 -4.26 4.99
N LEU A 283 24.43 -3.87 6.26
CA LEU A 283 25.28 -2.87 6.91
C LEU A 283 26.50 -3.56 7.54
N LYS A 284 26.25 -4.67 8.26
CA LYS A 284 27.27 -5.58 8.80
C LYS A 284 26.77 -7.03 8.80
N PRO A 285 27.67 -8.03 8.85
CA PRO A 285 27.29 -9.41 9.09
C PRO A 285 26.58 -9.61 10.43
N VAL A 286 25.31 -9.99 10.38
CA VAL A 286 24.45 -10.24 11.54
C VAL A 286 23.73 -11.59 11.43
N PRO A 287 23.39 -12.26 12.55
CA PRO A 287 22.60 -13.50 12.53
C PRO A 287 21.13 -13.23 12.16
N ALA A 288 20.36 -14.31 12.01
CA ALA A 288 18.90 -14.25 12.02
C ALA A 288 18.37 -13.69 13.35
N TRP A 289 17.34 -12.84 13.29
CA TRP A 289 16.72 -12.15 14.43
C TRP A 289 17.74 -11.52 15.40
N PRO A 290 18.60 -10.59 14.92
CA PRO A 290 19.72 -10.04 15.69
C PRO A 290 19.30 -9.19 16.89
N VAL A 291 18.02 -8.83 17.05
CA VAL A 291 17.46 -8.33 18.33
C VAL A 291 17.29 -9.51 19.32
N ALA A 292 18.38 -10.25 19.56
CA ALA A 292 18.38 -11.44 20.40
C ALA A 292 18.56 -11.07 21.88
N CYS A 293 17.46 -10.70 22.52
CA CYS A 293 17.36 -10.31 23.94
C CYS A 293 17.78 -11.37 24.98
N GLN A 294 18.36 -12.51 24.56
CA GLN A 294 18.75 -13.64 25.41
C GLN A 294 19.68 -13.25 26.58
N PHE A 295 20.54 -12.24 26.39
CA PHE A 295 21.46 -11.74 27.41
C PHE A 295 20.79 -10.82 28.45
N LEU A 296 19.60 -10.27 28.14
CA LEU A 296 18.90 -9.24 28.92
C LEU A 296 17.57 -9.74 29.50
N ASN A 297 17.43 -11.06 29.66
CA ASN A 297 16.20 -11.71 30.14
C ASN A 297 15.88 -11.44 31.63
N ASP A 298 16.86 -11.01 32.42
CA ASP A 298 16.80 -10.90 33.88
C ASP A 298 16.96 -9.44 34.34
N THR A 299 16.00 -8.95 35.12
CA THR A 299 15.92 -7.57 35.59
C THR A 299 16.61 -7.32 36.94
N GLU A 300 17.05 -8.34 37.67
CA GLU A 300 17.60 -8.19 39.03
C GLU A 300 19.13 -8.36 39.11
N VAL A 301 19.81 -8.25 37.96
CA VAL A 301 21.27 -8.11 37.90
C VAL A 301 21.79 -6.78 38.47
N GLY A 302 22.94 -6.87 39.13
CA GLY A 302 23.73 -5.73 39.58
C GLY A 302 24.47 -5.00 38.45
N GLU A 303 24.94 -3.79 38.75
CA GLU A 303 25.45 -2.81 37.77
C GLU A 303 26.48 -3.35 36.76
N THR A 304 27.59 -3.92 37.26
CA THR A 304 28.69 -4.40 36.43
C THR A 304 28.27 -5.56 35.52
N GLU A 305 27.43 -6.46 36.03
CA GLU A 305 26.87 -7.59 35.28
C GLU A 305 25.89 -7.11 34.20
N LEU A 306 25.08 -6.09 34.49
CA LEU A 306 24.19 -5.48 33.50
C LEU A 306 25.00 -4.88 32.35
N LEU A 307 26.05 -4.11 32.62
CA LEU A 307 26.92 -3.55 31.58
C LEU A 307 27.64 -4.63 30.75
N HIS A 308 28.06 -5.75 31.35
CA HIS A 308 28.60 -6.89 30.59
C HIS A 308 27.55 -7.58 29.70
N ARG A 309 26.29 -7.67 30.13
CA ARG A 309 25.18 -8.19 29.32
C ARG A 309 24.77 -7.24 28.19
N ILE A 310 24.86 -5.93 28.43
CA ILE A 310 24.70 -4.88 27.42
C ILE A 310 25.79 -5.01 26.35
N TYR A 311 27.07 -5.14 26.75
CA TYR A 311 28.15 -5.44 25.82
C TYR A 311 27.91 -6.73 25.03
N SER A 312 27.49 -7.81 25.70
CA SER A 312 27.17 -9.08 25.04
C SER A 312 26.06 -8.93 23.99
N THR A 313 25.05 -8.09 24.27
CA THR A 313 23.96 -7.79 23.33
C THR A 313 24.46 -7.02 22.10
N ILE A 314 25.20 -5.93 22.27
CA ILE A 314 25.71 -5.15 21.11
C ILE A 314 26.78 -5.92 20.33
N SER A 315 27.46 -6.91 20.94
CA SER A 315 28.47 -7.73 20.25
C SER A 315 27.91 -8.53 19.07
N ILE A 316 26.59 -8.76 19.04
CA ILE A 316 25.84 -9.30 17.89
C ILE A 316 25.96 -8.41 16.64
N TYR A 317 26.12 -7.09 16.80
CA TYR A 317 26.36 -6.16 15.70
C TYR A 317 27.84 -5.83 15.53
N THR A 318 28.56 -5.58 16.64
CA THR A 318 29.93 -5.04 16.58
C THR A 318 31.00 -6.10 16.32
N ASN A 319 30.75 -7.37 16.64
CA ASN A 319 31.74 -8.44 16.51
C ASN A 319 31.14 -9.86 16.30
N PHE A 320 30.07 -9.98 15.52
CA PHE A 320 29.40 -11.29 15.26
C PHE A 320 30.37 -12.38 14.78
N THR A 321 31.32 -12.00 13.91
CA THR A 321 32.30 -12.93 13.34
C THR A 321 33.45 -13.30 14.29
N GLY A 322 33.54 -12.66 15.47
CA GLY A 322 34.63 -12.82 16.43
C GLY A 322 35.99 -12.27 15.97
N LYS A 323 36.07 -11.66 14.77
CA LYS A 323 37.33 -11.22 14.15
C LYS A 323 37.79 -9.83 14.61
N LYS A 324 36.91 -8.98 15.13
CA LYS A 324 37.23 -7.59 15.51
C LYS A 324 37.92 -7.57 16.88
N PRO A 325 39.13 -7.01 17.04
CA PRO A 325 39.84 -7.02 18.32
C PRO A 325 39.27 -6.03 19.33
N CYS A 326 38.80 -4.88 18.86
CA CYS A 326 38.28 -3.77 19.67
C CYS A 326 37.28 -2.91 18.86
N ASN A 327 36.55 -2.04 19.55
CA ASN A 327 35.52 -1.18 19.00
C ASN A 327 36.00 0.27 18.86
N LEU A 328 35.57 0.93 17.77
CA LEU A 328 35.66 2.38 17.60
C LEU A 328 34.27 2.98 17.87
N LEU A 329 34.22 4.16 18.50
CA LEU A 329 33.00 4.92 18.75
C LEU A 329 32.63 5.76 17.53
N GLU A 330 32.47 5.08 16.41
CA GLU A 330 32.20 5.66 15.09
C GLU A 330 31.10 4.85 14.40
N ASN A 331 30.22 5.53 13.67
CA ASN A 331 29.10 4.92 12.95
C ASN A 331 29.58 4.35 11.61
N ASP A 332 30.36 3.27 11.74
CA ASP A 332 30.79 2.37 10.67
C ASP A 332 29.57 1.52 10.25
N TYR A 333 29.04 1.78 9.06
CA TYR A 333 27.90 1.08 8.45
C TYR A 333 28.33 0.12 7.32
N GLY A 334 29.63 -0.22 7.25
CA GLY A 334 30.22 -0.88 6.08
C GLY A 334 30.21 0.03 4.84
N ASP A 335 30.45 -0.56 3.66
CA ASP A 335 30.49 0.17 2.37
C ASP A 335 29.09 0.60 1.86
N SER A 336 28.04 0.23 2.59
CA SER A 336 26.64 0.44 2.22
C SER A 336 26.10 1.84 2.55
N VAL A 337 26.73 2.61 3.43
CA VAL A 337 26.34 4.00 3.76
C VAL A 337 27.56 4.87 4.09
N ASP A 338 27.77 5.98 3.36
CA ASP A 338 28.70 7.04 3.76
C ASP A 338 28.00 8.05 4.68
N GLY A 339 28.17 7.85 5.99
CA GLY A 339 27.60 8.71 7.02
C GLY A 339 28.09 10.17 6.98
N LYS A 340 29.27 10.47 6.43
CA LYS A 340 29.80 11.86 6.38
C LYS A 340 29.14 12.67 5.27
N LEU A 341 28.86 12.04 4.14
CA LEU A 341 28.09 12.65 3.06
C LEU A 341 26.60 12.75 3.43
N TRP A 342 26.07 11.74 4.12
CA TRP A 342 24.70 11.77 4.63
C TRP A 342 24.48 12.85 5.69
N ASP A 343 25.43 13.05 6.61
CA ASP A 343 25.44 14.15 7.58
C ASP A 343 25.29 15.53 6.90
N TYR A 344 25.87 15.73 5.72
CA TYR A 344 25.70 16.97 4.96
C TYR A 344 24.28 17.13 4.38
N GLN A 345 23.68 16.07 3.84
CA GLN A 345 22.27 16.10 3.40
C GLN A 345 21.34 16.35 4.59
N ALA A 346 21.57 15.72 5.74
CA ALA A 346 20.82 15.96 6.98
C ALA A 346 20.97 17.41 7.48
N CYS A 347 22.16 18.00 7.35
CA CYS A 347 22.44 19.39 7.69
C CYS A 347 21.92 20.45 6.68
N THR A 348 21.28 20.04 5.58
CA THR A 348 20.81 20.95 4.53
C THR A 348 19.32 20.76 4.19
N GLU A 349 18.93 19.56 3.75
CA GLU A 349 17.58 19.25 3.24
C GLU A 349 16.88 18.09 3.99
N MET A 350 17.61 17.04 4.38
CA MET A 350 17.08 15.85 5.08
C MET A 350 16.97 16.08 6.59
N VAL A 351 16.42 17.23 6.97
CA VAL A 351 16.33 17.73 8.35
C VAL A 351 15.22 16.99 9.09
N MET A 352 15.56 15.82 9.64
CA MET A 352 14.62 14.87 10.24
C MET A 352 14.58 15.00 11.77
N PRO A 353 13.49 15.49 12.39
CA PRO A 353 13.42 15.62 13.85
C PRO A 353 13.42 14.26 14.56
N MET A 354 14.33 14.09 15.52
CA MET A 354 14.45 12.92 16.38
C MET A 354 14.57 13.33 17.85
N CYS A 355 13.92 12.60 18.74
CA CYS A 355 13.93 12.82 20.20
C CYS A 355 13.61 11.51 20.93
N ASN A 356 13.82 11.43 22.24
CA ASN A 356 13.55 10.22 23.03
C ASN A 356 12.55 10.53 24.15
N THR A 357 11.42 9.82 24.21
CA THR A 357 10.50 9.98 25.35
C THR A 357 11.07 9.40 26.63
N LYS A 358 10.64 9.94 27.77
CA LYS A 358 10.81 9.34 29.11
C LYS A 358 10.31 7.89 29.22
N ASP A 359 9.49 7.40 28.27
CA ASP A 359 8.84 6.09 28.28
C ASP A 359 9.51 5.09 27.31
N SER A 360 10.34 5.59 26.38
CA SER A 360 11.27 4.82 25.54
C SER A 360 12.31 4.06 26.37
N MET A 361 13.13 3.19 25.74
CA MET A 361 14.25 2.52 26.41
C MET A 361 15.55 3.34 26.47
N PHE A 362 15.58 4.54 25.89
CA PHE A 362 16.78 5.39 25.78
C PHE A 362 16.83 6.45 26.90
N GLU A 363 17.92 7.21 26.97
CA GLU A 363 17.94 8.46 27.73
C GLU A 363 17.01 9.50 27.08
N GLN A 364 16.29 10.28 27.90
CA GLN A 364 15.40 11.33 27.41
C GLN A 364 16.23 12.42 26.72
N SER A 365 15.81 12.81 25.52
CA SER A 365 16.38 13.88 24.73
C SER A 365 15.26 14.63 24.01
N ASP A 366 15.37 15.95 23.91
CA ASP A 366 14.41 16.82 23.22
C ASP A 366 15.02 17.31 21.89
N TRP A 367 14.19 17.47 20.85
CA TRP A 367 14.66 17.95 19.55
C TRP A 367 14.89 19.47 19.57
N ASN A 368 16.13 19.91 19.37
CA ASN A 368 16.51 21.32 19.35
C ASN A 368 17.09 21.74 17.97
N LEU A 369 16.25 22.35 17.13
CA LEU A 369 16.64 22.82 15.80
C LEU A 369 17.75 23.91 15.84
N THR A 370 17.85 24.70 16.90
CA THR A 370 18.87 25.77 17.00
C THR A 370 20.25 25.16 17.19
N GLU A 371 20.37 24.24 18.15
CA GLU A 371 21.59 23.49 18.45
C GLU A 371 22.03 22.61 17.28
N PHE A 372 21.09 21.91 16.64
CA PHE A 372 21.35 21.19 15.38
C PHE A 372 21.84 22.13 14.25
N SER A 373 21.26 23.32 14.11
CA SER A 373 21.68 24.32 13.12
C SER A 373 23.09 24.88 13.40
N ASP A 374 23.45 25.06 14.67
CA ASP A 374 24.79 25.47 15.08
C ASP A 374 25.83 24.36 14.88
N GLU A 375 25.52 23.10 15.22
CA GLU A 375 26.38 21.95 14.87
C GLU A 375 26.64 21.85 13.36
N CYS A 376 25.60 22.00 12.53
CA CYS A 376 25.73 21.99 11.08
C CYS A 376 26.59 23.15 10.56
N PHE A 377 26.51 24.32 11.19
CA PHE A 377 27.35 25.46 10.87
C PHE A 377 28.81 25.25 11.34
N GLU A 378 29.04 24.59 12.47
CA GLU A 378 30.37 24.20 12.93
C GLU A 378 31.02 23.16 12.01
N LYS A 379 30.30 22.09 11.65
CA LYS A 379 30.78 20.99 10.78
C LYS A 379 31.00 21.44 9.33
N PHE A 380 29.99 22.04 8.70
CA PHE A 380 29.91 22.20 7.24
C PHE A 380 29.74 23.65 6.76
N LYS A 381 29.65 24.64 7.67
CA LYS A 381 29.40 26.07 7.34
C LYS A 381 28.07 26.36 6.61
N VAL A 382 27.16 25.38 6.58
CA VAL A 382 25.78 25.52 6.09
C VAL A 382 24.82 25.65 7.27
N ARG A 383 23.54 25.96 7.00
CA ARG A 383 22.46 25.83 7.98
C ARG A 383 21.25 25.11 7.36
N PRO A 384 20.56 24.24 8.13
CA PRO A 384 19.45 23.43 7.64
C PRO A 384 18.25 24.25 7.19
N ARG A 385 17.53 23.74 6.18
CA ARG A 385 16.24 24.29 5.70
C ARG A 385 15.11 23.30 6.05
N PRO A 386 14.58 23.32 7.29
CA PRO A 386 13.74 22.23 7.82
C PRO A 386 12.47 21.92 7.01
N ASP A 387 11.89 22.94 6.38
CA ASP A 387 10.66 22.79 5.59
C ASP A 387 10.92 22.54 4.10
N TRP A 388 12.18 22.48 3.64
CA TRP A 388 12.49 22.46 2.21
C TRP A 388 12.01 21.17 1.51
N ALA A 389 12.29 20.00 2.09
CA ALA A 389 11.78 18.73 1.58
C ALA A 389 10.23 18.67 1.62
N ILE A 390 9.59 19.31 2.61
CA ILE A 390 8.12 19.45 2.68
C ILE A 390 7.60 20.31 1.52
N ILE A 391 8.20 21.48 1.31
CA ILE A 391 7.83 22.43 0.24
C ILE A 391 8.00 21.79 -1.13
N ASN A 392 9.09 21.03 -1.33
CA ASN A 392 9.39 20.45 -2.63
C ASN A 392 8.62 19.14 -2.90
N TYR A 393 8.33 18.32 -1.89
CA TYR A 393 7.82 16.95 -2.09
C TYR A 393 6.49 16.62 -1.39
N GLY A 394 5.87 17.55 -0.65
CA GLY A 394 4.52 17.41 -0.07
C GLY A 394 4.40 16.49 1.15
N GLY A 395 5.31 15.53 1.32
CA GLY A 395 5.40 14.63 2.46
C GLY A 395 4.17 13.74 2.62
N ARG A 396 3.29 14.03 3.59
CA ARG A 396 2.00 13.31 3.74
C ARG A 396 0.91 13.74 2.74
N LYS A 397 1.07 14.88 2.05
CA LYS A 397 0.14 15.37 1.02
C LYS A 397 0.47 14.76 -0.34
N LEU A 398 -0.19 13.63 -0.63
CA LEU A 398 0.08 12.79 -1.81
C LEU A 398 -1.15 12.65 -2.72
N GLU A 399 -2.09 13.60 -2.65
CA GLU A 399 -3.36 13.60 -3.38
C GLU A 399 -3.17 13.65 -4.91
N SER A 400 -2.07 14.23 -5.37
CA SER A 400 -1.66 14.30 -6.78
C SER A 400 -0.73 13.16 -7.21
N ALA A 401 -0.20 12.38 -6.27
CA ALA A 401 0.69 11.26 -6.57
C ALA A 401 -0.10 10.05 -7.08
N THR A 402 0.46 9.34 -8.06
CA THR A 402 -0.19 8.17 -8.67
C THR A 402 0.85 7.13 -9.05
N ASN A 403 0.47 5.84 -9.01
CA ASN A 403 1.35 4.70 -9.27
C ASN A 403 2.56 4.66 -8.32
N VAL A 404 2.33 4.84 -7.01
CA VAL A 404 3.37 4.66 -5.97
C VAL A 404 2.90 3.62 -4.96
N VAL A 405 3.76 2.65 -4.66
CA VAL A 405 3.60 1.72 -3.52
C VAL A 405 4.62 2.10 -2.45
N PHE A 406 4.15 2.34 -1.24
CA PHE A 406 4.97 2.49 -0.04
C PHE A 406 4.88 1.21 0.80
N SER A 407 5.80 0.28 0.59
CA SER A 407 6.01 -0.86 1.50
C SER A 407 6.70 -0.38 2.78
N ASN A 408 6.35 -0.92 3.94
CA ASN A 408 7.02 -0.64 5.22
C ASN A 408 7.11 -1.91 6.07
N GLY A 409 8.26 -2.13 6.71
CA GLY A 409 8.38 -3.14 7.76
C GLY A 409 7.65 -2.74 9.03
N TRP A 410 6.94 -3.65 9.69
CA TRP A 410 6.32 -3.36 10.99
C TRP A 410 7.34 -3.35 12.14
N LEU A 411 8.51 -3.99 11.97
CA LEU A 411 9.62 -3.96 12.92
C LEU A 411 10.63 -2.84 12.63
N ASP A 412 10.45 -2.10 11.53
CA ASP A 412 11.33 -1.02 11.12
C ASP A 412 11.02 0.29 11.89
N PRO A 413 12.00 0.89 12.60
CA PRO A 413 11.85 2.22 13.21
C PRO A 413 11.41 3.33 12.23
N TRP A 414 11.84 3.26 10.96
CA TRP A 414 11.53 4.30 9.96
C TRP A 414 10.07 4.33 9.51
N ARG A 415 9.29 3.26 9.77
CA ARG A 415 7.84 3.18 9.45
C ARG A 415 7.03 4.35 10.03
N GLY A 416 7.50 4.99 11.11
CA GLY A 416 6.85 6.17 11.71
C GLY A 416 6.78 7.37 10.76
N GLY A 417 7.89 7.63 10.06
CA GLY A 417 7.98 8.61 8.98
C GLY A 417 7.40 8.12 7.65
N GLY A 418 6.97 6.86 7.56
CA GLY A 418 6.45 6.24 6.34
C GLY A 418 4.98 6.55 6.07
N ILE A 419 4.52 6.10 4.90
CA ILE A 419 3.11 6.09 4.49
C ILE A 419 2.52 4.71 4.78
N VAL A 420 2.00 4.53 6.00
CA VAL A 420 1.49 3.23 6.51
C VAL A 420 0.00 2.96 6.23
N ASN A 421 -0.69 3.85 5.50
CA ASN A 421 -2.13 3.73 5.20
C ASN A 421 -2.48 4.27 3.79
N SER A 422 -3.22 3.47 3.01
CA SER A 422 -3.73 3.84 1.69
C SER A 422 -4.91 4.82 1.77
N HIS A 423 -4.63 6.12 1.73
CA HIS A 423 -5.67 7.18 1.73
C HIS A 423 -5.99 7.74 0.34
N PHE A 424 -5.04 7.70 -0.61
CA PHE A 424 -5.15 8.43 -1.88
C PHE A 424 -5.28 7.51 -3.11
N ARG A 425 -6.05 7.94 -4.11
CA ARG A 425 -6.34 7.12 -5.31
C ARG A 425 -5.11 6.97 -6.21
N GLY A 426 -4.45 5.82 -6.09
CA GLY A 426 -3.25 5.48 -6.87
C GLY A 426 -1.96 5.50 -6.05
N VAL A 427 -2.06 5.76 -4.74
CA VAL A 427 -1.00 5.50 -3.76
C VAL A 427 -1.44 4.32 -2.89
N ALA A 428 -0.61 3.29 -2.80
CA ALA A 428 -0.85 2.14 -1.94
C ALA A 428 0.18 2.09 -0.81
N ALA A 429 -0.27 1.79 0.41
CA ALA A 429 0.58 1.43 1.53
C ALA A 429 0.51 -0.09 1.75
N LEU A 430 1.66 -0.74 1.85
CA LEU A 430 1.80 -2.17 2.15
C LEU A 430 2.60 -2.34 3.44
N ILE A 431 2.21 -3.28 4.30
CA ILE A 431 2.87 -3.55 5.58
C ILE A 431 3.37 -4.98 5.60
N VAL A 432 4.66 -5.17 5.91
CA VAL A 432 5.25 -6.48 6.23
C VAL A 432 5.18 -6.65 7.75
N GLU A 433 4.17 -7.40 8.23
CA GLU A 433 3.80 -7.51 9.66
C GLU A 433 4.94 -8.02 10.57
N ASP A 434 5.89 -8.76 10.02
CA ASP A 434 7.07 -9.32 10.68
C ASP A 434 8.39 -8.88 10.01
N GLY A 435 8.33 -7.84 9.17
CA GLY A 435 9.47 -7.32 8.43
C GLY A 435 10.19 -6.17 9.10
N ALA A 436 11.52 -6.16 8.99
CA ALA A 436 12.37 -5.02 9.28
C ALA A 436 12.54 -4.12 8.02
N HIS A 437 13.58 -3.29 7.99
CA HIS A 437 13.76 -2.23 6.98
C HIS A 437 13.81 -2.79 5.54
N HIS A 438 12.93 -2.30 4.66
CA HIS A 438 12.76 -2.65 3.24
C HIS A 438 12.97 -4.15 2.90
N TYR A 439 12.44 -5.03 3.75
CA TYR A 439 12.60 -6.48 3.64
C TYR A 439 11.99 -7.06 2.35
N ASP A 440 10.95 -6.40 1.83
CA ASP A 440 10.33 -6.63 0.53
C ASP A 440 11.32 -6.57 -0.65
N LEU A 441 12.29 -5.65 -0.65
CA LEU A 441 13.28 -5.55 -1.74
C LEU A 441 14.37 -6.64 -1.73
N ARG A 442 14.54 -7.35 -0.61
CA ARG A 442 15.56 -8.42 -0.51
C ARG A 442 15.24 -9.59 -1.44
N GLY A 443 16.27 -10.36 -1.78
CA GLY A 443 16.11 -11.61 -2.50
C GLY A 443 15.27 -12.64 -1.74
N SER A 444 14.70 -13.58 -2.47
CA SER A 444 13.87 -14.66 -1.97
C SER A 444 14.70 -15.68 -1.18
N ASN A 445 14.31 -15.89 0.08
CA ASN A 445 15.00 -16.78 1.00
C ASN A 445 14.08 -17.94 1.45
N SER A 446 14.66 -19.10 1.76
CA SER A 446 13.90 -20.24 2.28
C SER A 446 13.30 -20.00 3.68
N ALA A 447 13.84 -19.02 4.42
CA ALA A 447 13.31 -18.51 5.68
C ALA A 447 12.34 -17.32 5.52
N ASP A 448 11.93 -16.96 4.28
CA ASP A 448 11.05 -15.81 4.09
C ASP A 448 9.67 -15.98 4.73
N THR A 449 9.18 -14.89 5.33
CA THR A 449 7.90 -14.89 6.02
C THR A 449 6.72 -14.90 5.05
N ALA A 450 5.57 -15.38 5.56
CA ALA A 450 4.32 -15.31 4.81
C ALA A 450 3.92 -13.85 4.47
N SER A 451 4.33 -12.88 5.29
CA SER A 451 4.03 -11.46 5.09
C SER A 451 4.83 -10.88 3.92
N VAL A 452 6.16 -11.03 3.90
CA VAL A 452 7.00 -10.47 2.82
C VAL A 452 6.69 -11.08 1.47
N GLN A 453 6.45 -12.41 1.42
CA GLN A 453 6.02 -13.11 0.22
C GLN A 453 4.64 -12.68 -0.28
N THR A 454 3.85 -11.95 0.52
CA THR A 454 2.54 -11.43 0.13
C THR A 454 2.66 -10.00 -0.38
N VAL A 455 3.48 -9.18 0.28
CA VAL A 455 3.81 -7.81 -0.15
C VAL A 455 4.50 -7.84 -1.52
N ARG A 456 5.53 -8.70 -1.72
CA ARG A 456 6.16 -8.91 -3.04
C ARG A 456 5.17 -9.30 -4.14
N LEU A 457 4.22 -10.20 -3.87
CA LEU A 457 3.18 -10.58 -4.86
C LEU A 457 2.23 -9.43 -5.19
N LEU A 458 1.94 -8.53 -4.24
CA LEU A 458 1.12 -7.34 -4.48
C LEU A 458 1.89 -6.31 -5.32
N GLU A 459 3.17 -6.10 -5.02
CA GLU A 459 4.07 -5.20 -5.76
C GLU A 459 4.22 -5.64 -7.22
N LEU A 460 4.51 -6.91 -7.48
CA LEU A 460 4.59 -7.44 -8.85
C LEU A 460 3.28 -7.25 -9.61
N GLY A 461 2.12 -7.37 -8.95
CA GLY A 461 0.82 -7.04 -9.51
C GLY A 461 0.66 -5.56 -9.90
N PHE A 462 1.07 -4.64 -9.03
CA PHE A 462 1.11 -3.20 -9.33
C PHE A 462 2.09 -2.88 -10.47
N ILE A 463 3.28 -3.47 -10.48
CA ILE A 463 4.30 -3.27 -11.54
C ILE A 463 3.72 -3.72 -12.90
N ARG A 464 3.07 -4.90 -12.97
CA ARG A 464 2.40 -5.38 -14.20
C ARG A 464 1.26 -4.47 -14.66
N LYS A 465 0.44 -3.97 -13.72
CA LYS A 465 -0.61 -2.98 -13.98
C LYS A 465 -0.03 -1.70 -14.61
N TRP A 466 1.07 -1.18 -14.07
CA TRP A 466 1.67 0.07 -14.56
C TRP A 466 2.30 -0.08 -15.95
N ILE A 467 3.05 -1.16 -16.19
CA ILE A 467 3.65 -1.45 -17.51
C ILE A 467 2.54 -1.60 -18.57
N LYS A 468 1.53 -2.44 -18.30
CA LYS A 468 0.38 -2.63 -19.21
C LYS A 468 -0.33 -1.30 -19.52
N ASN A 469 -0.51 -0.44 -18.52
CA ASN A 469 -1.10 0.88 -18.70
C ASN A 469 -0.20 1.85 -19.48
N SER A 470 1.12 1.74 -19.40
CA SER A 470 2.05 2.53 -20.23
C SER A 470 1.95 2.12 -21.69
N SER A 471 2.06 0.81 -22.00
CA SER A 471 1.88 0.29 -23.37
C SER A 471 0.51 0.68 -23.96
N LEU A 472 -0.56 0.64 -23.16
CA LEU A 472 -1.89 1.08 -23.58
C LEU A 472 -2.03 2.60 -23.78
N ARG A 473 -1.19 3.43 -23.15
CA ARG A 473 -1.13 4.88 -23.42
C ARG A 473 -0.40 5.15 -24.73
N GLN A 474 0.72 4.48 -24.97
CA GLN A 474 1.55 4.62 -26.17
C GLN A 474 0.82 4.12 -27.42
N ASN A 475 0.07 3.02 -27.31
CA ASN A 475 -0.68 2.41 -28.40
C ASN A 475 -2.06 3.05 -28.66
N ARG A 476 -2.41 4.18 -28.04
CA ARG A 476 -3.62 4.94 -28.40
C ARG A 476 -3.40 5.67 -29.73
N PRO A 477 -4.23 5.44 -30.76
CA PRO A 477 -4.23 6.32 -31.92
C PRO A 477 -4.61 7.74 -31.50
N PHE A 478 -3.92 8.75 -32.05
CA PHE A 478 -4.30 10.16 -31.92
C PHE A 478 -5.60 10.44 -32.68
N TYR A 479 -6.73 10.03 -32.11
CA TYR A 479 -8.05 10.38 -32.58
C TYR A 479 -8.32 11.86 -32.31
N TYR A 480 -7.82 12.72 -33.20
CA TYR A 480 -8.40 14.03 -33.46
C TYR A 480 -9.82 13.82 -34.01
N THR A 481 -10.80 13.72 -33.13
CA THR A 481 -12.21 13.75 -33.49
C THR A 481 -12.56 15.12 -34.06
N LYS A 482 -12.47 15.25 -35.39
CA LYS A 482 -13.13 16.33 -36.14
C LYS A 482 -14.64 16.20 -36.01
N GLY A 483 -15.18 16.65 -34.88
CA GLY A 483 -16.59 16.65 -34.55
C GLY A 483 -17.00 17.95 -33.87
N ASN A 484 -17.66 18.83 -34.63
CA ASN A 484 -18.47 19.96 -34.17
C ASN A 484 -17.80 21.00 -33.25
N ALA A 485 -16.52 21.33 -33.49
CA ALA A 485 -15.85 22.45 -32.82
C ALA A 485 -16.44 23.84 -33.16
N GLU A 486 -17.23 23.96 -34.23
CA GLU A 486 -17.76 25.26 -34.71
C GLU A 486 -18.98 25.78 -33.93
N GLN A 487 -19.62 24.96 -33.09
CA GLN A 487 -20.90 25.31 -32.44
C GLN A 487 -20.80 25.59 -30.93
N MET A 488 -19.59 25.51 -30.35
CA MET A 488 -19.38 25.69 -28.90
C MET A 488 -18.28 26.70 -28.52
N ASN A 489 -17.82 27.54 -29.46
CA ASN A 489 -16.84 28.60 -29.15
C ASN A 489 -17.39 30.03 -29.41
N ARG A 490 -18.38 30.42 -28.61
CA ARG A 490 -18.72 31.83 -28.32
C ARG A 490 -19.09 31.92 -26.83
N ASN A 491 -18.55 32.93 -26.13
CA ASN A 491 -18.82 33.28 -24.73
C ASN A 491 -18.05 32.54 -23.62
N CYS A 492 -16.84 32.01 -23.89
CA CYS A 492 -15.81 31.85 -22.85
C CYS A 492 -14.66 32.84 -23.12
N PRO A 493 -14.22 33.66 -22.15
CA PRO A 493 -12.96 34.40 -22.27
C PRO A 493 -11.78 33.43 -22.14
N PRO A 494 -10.67 33.63 -22.87
CA PRO A 494 -9.48 32.80 -22.74
C PRO A 494 -8.85 32.92 -21.35
N GLY A 495 -8.26 31.83 -20.87
CA GLY A 495 -7.51 31.79 -19.63
C GLY A 495 -6.14 32.47 -19.74
N TRP A 496 -5.59 32.89 -18.59
CA TRP A 496 -4.32 33.64 -18.51
C TRP A 496 -3.06 32.88 -19.00
N ASN A 497 -3.18 31.59 -19.35
CA ASN A 497 -2.12 30.76 -19.90
C ASN A 497 -2.49 30.13 -21.27
N ASP A 498 -3.61 30.52 -21.89
CA ASP A 498 -3.93 30.06 -23.24
C ASP A 498 -2.92 30.70 -24.23
N PRO A 499 -2.31 29.93 -25.15
CA PRO A 499 -1.46 30.51 -26.18
C PRO A 499 -2.31 31.42 -27.08
N PRO A 500 -1.80 32.59 -27.52
CA PRO A 500 -2.55 33.47 -28.40
C PRO A 500 -2.92 32.71 -29.69
N PRO A 501 -4.16 32.87 -30.21
CA PRO A 501 -4.65 32.10 -31.34
C PRO A 501 -3.72 32.29 -32.54
N THR A 502 -3.31 31.17 -33.16
CA THR A 502 -2.39 31.17 -34.30
C THR A 502 -3.02 31.83 -35.50
N ILE A 503 -2.77 33.13 -35.67
CA ILE A 503 -3.12 33.90 -36.86
C ILE A 503 -2.50 33.18 -38.07
N PRO A 504 -3.29 32.71 -39.06
CA PRO A 504 -2.74 32.14 -40.27
C PRO A 504 -1.90 33.20 -40.98
N ILE A 505 -0.60 32.94 -41.18
CA ILE A 505 0.27 33.86 -41.92
C ILE A 505 -0.16 33.81 -43.38
N SER A 506 -1.02 34.75 -43.76
CA SER A 506 -1.29 35.06 -45.16
C SER A 506 0.01 35.51 -45.80
N SER A 507 0.33 34.96 -46.98
CA SER A 507 1.59 35.18 -47.67
C SER A 507 1.66 36.57 -48.31
N ASN A 508 1.84 37.62 -47.49
CA ASN A 508 2.34 38.95 -47.86
C ASN A 508 2.47 39.85 -46.62
N LEU A 509 3.69 40.02 -46.09
CA LEU A 509 4.06 41.22 -45.30
C LEU A 509 5.58 41.35 -45.15
N THR A 510 6.20 42.08 -46.08
CA THR A 510 7.60 42.52 -45.99
C THR A 510 7.70 43.87 -45.29
N LYS A 511 8.00 43.89 -43.98
CA LYS A 511 8.68 44.98 -43.21
C LYS A 511 8.62 44.72 -41.70
N PHE A 512 9.54 45.37 -40.97
CA PHE A 512 9.80 45.24 -39.52
C PHE A 512 10.31 43.83 -39.12
N GLY A 513 11.16 43.66 -38.11
CA GLY A 513 11.89 44.59 -37.24
C GLY A 513 12.83 43.76 -36.34
N SER A 514 13.95 44.29 -35.85
CA SER A 514 14.93 43.44 -35.16
C SER A 514 14.43 42.96 -33.79
N ALA A 515 14.70 41.69 -33.46
CA ALA A 515 14.12 41.01 -32.29
C ALA A 515 14.69 41.46 -30.92
N ARG A 516 15.25 42.68 -30.81
CA ARG A 516 15.96 43.17 -29.61
C ARG A 516 15.09 44.01 -28.67
N GLU A 517 13.84 44.26 -29.03
CA GLU A 517 12.97 45.24 -28.37
C GLU A 517 11.87 44.62 -27.47
N LEU A 518 11.62 43.31 -27.60
CA LEU A 518 10.54 42.59 -26.89
C LEU A 518 10.89 42.13 -25.46
N LEU A 519 12.10 42.39 -24.95
CA LEU A 519 12.58 41.90 -23.64
C LEU A 519 12.50 42.94 -22.50
N ARG A 520 11.67 43.98 -22.64
CA ARG A 520 11.47 45.01 -21.59
C ARG A 520 9.99 45.28 -21.25
N GLN A 521 9.30 44.28 -20.72
CA GLN A 521 8.14 44.48 -19.84
C GLN A 521 7.82 43.23 -19.00
N ARG A 522 8.03 43.32 -17.68
CA ARG A 522 7.49 42.43 -16.66
C ARG A 522 7.05 43.27 -15.45
N VAL A 523 5.84 43.00 -14.97
CA VAL A 523 5.29 43.38 -13.64
C VAL A 523 5.27 44.88 -13.29
N VAL A 524 4.06 45.42 -13.11
CA VAL A 524 3.80 46.62 -12.29
C VAL A 524 2.56 46.33 -11.43
N HIS A 525 2.61 46.63 -10.13
CA HIS A 525 1.46 46.55 -9.22
C HIS A 525 0.58 47.80 -9.31
N PRO A 526 -0.74 47.71 -9.07
CA PRO A 526 -1.60 48.88 -8.96
C PRO A 526 -1.33 49.64 -7.65
N ILE A 527 -0.81 50.87 -7.78
CA ILE A 527 -0.83 51.93 -6.75
C ILE A 527 -1.30 53.21 -7.47
N GLU A 528 -1.99 54.10 -6.76
CA GLU A 528 -2.77 55.19 -7.33
C GLU A 528 -1.97 56.46 -7.70
N HIS A 529 -2.64 57.32 -8.48
CA HIS A 529 -2.38 58.76 -8.75
C HIS A 529 -1.51 59.21 -9.96
N ALA A 530 -2.20 60.01 -10.80
CA ALA A 530 -1.76 61.24 -11.48
C ALA A 530 -0.96 61.24 -12.82
N TYR A 531 -1.38 62.20 -13.66
CA TYR A 531 -0.90 62.66 -14.98
C TYR A 531 0.45 63.44 -14.93
N PRO A 532 1.06 63.88 -16.07
CA PRO A 532 1.28 63.27 -17.40
C PRO A 532 2.69 63.58 -18.01
N SER A 533 2.89 63.36 -19.33
CA SER A 533 3.94 63.94 -20.24
C SER A 533 5.39 63.40 -20.11
N SER A 534 6.30 63.42 -21.11
CA SER A 534 6.22 63.56 -22.60
C SER A 534 7.60 63.29 -23.27
N CYS A 535 7.64 63.06 -24.60
CA CYS A 535 8.82 63.04 -25.51
C CYS A 535 9.83 61.85 -25.35
N ALA A 536 10.35 61.16 -26.39
CA ALA A 536 11.03 61.54 -27.67
C ALA A 536 12.54 61.88 -27.45
N SER A 537 13.53 61.50 -28.29
CA SER A 537 13.56 60.86 -29.64
C SER A 537 15.00 60.39 -30.03
N ASN A 538 15.13 59.58 -31.10
CA ASN A 538 16.32 59.38 -31.98
C ASN A 538 17.55 58.65 -31.36
N SER A 539 18.37 57.78 -32.01
CA SER A 539 18.56 57.20 -33.37
C SER A 539 19.89 57.59 -34.06
N SER A 540 20.76 56.61 -34.33
CA SER A 540 21.86 56.71 -35.33
C SER A 540 22.39 55.33 -35.76
N THR A 541 22.65 55.16 -37.05
CA THR A 541 23.17 53.95 -37.74
C THR A 541 24.70 53.96 -37.90
N PHE A 542 25.33 52.81 -38.20
CA PHE A 542 26.34 52.72 -39.27
C PHE A 542 26.55 51.27 -39.77
N ASN A 543 27.12 51.12 -40.97
CA ASN A 543 27.32 49.84 -41.70
C ASN A 543 28.78 49.35 -41.62
N THR A 544 29.02 48.05 -41.87
CA THR A 544 29.87 47.54 -42.99
C THR A 544 29.81 46.01 -43.15
N GLU A 545 30.13 45.56 -44.37
CA GLU A 545 30.25 44.17 -44.90
C GLU A 545 31.57 44.15 -45.75
N PRO A 546 31.98 43.14 -46.55
CA PRO A 546 31.59 41.71 -46.66
C PRO A 546 32.80 40.72 -46.81
N SER A 547 32.52 39.42 -47.02
CA SER A 547 33.25 38.38 -47.84
C SER A 547 33.09 36.96 -47.26
N SER A 548 32.99 35.84 -48.02
CA SER A 548 32.88 35.62 -49.49
C SER A 548 32.29 34.23 -49.87
N SER A 549 31.55 34.17 -51.00
CA SER A 549 31.37 33.05 -51.99
C SER A 549 30.97 31.61 -51.54
N SER A 550 29.84 30.95 -51.93
CA SER A 550 29.13 30.69 -53.24
C SER A 550 29.71 29.51 -54.07
N GLU A 551 29.00 28.52 -54.65
CA GLU A 551 27.57 28.08 -54.80
C GLU A 551 27.52 26.50 -54.70
N LEU A 552 26.43 25.70 -54.60
CA LEU A 552 24.98 25.74 -54.92
C LEU A 552 24.61 25.14 -56.32
N ASN A 553 23.41 24.53 -56.45
CA ASN A 553 22.74 23.88 -57.62
C ASN A 553 23.11 22.38 -57.87
N ARG A 554 22.21 21.45 -58.32
CA ARG A 554 20.73 21.42 -58.52
C ARG A 554 20.16 19.96 -58.57
N LEU A 555 18.82 19.85 -58.50
CA LEU A 555 17.92 18.66 -58.64
C LEU A 555 17.92 18.06 -60.08
N PRO A 556 17.32 16.87 -60.46
CA PRO A 556 16.00 16.32 -60.05
C PRO A 556 15.89 14.75 -59.88
N PRO A 557 14.89 13.96 -60.41
CA PRO A 557 13.81 13.40 -59.58
C PRO A 557 13.53 11.86 -59.68
N MET A 558 12.39 11.42 -59.14
CA MET A 558 11.85 10.04 -59.04
C MET A 558 11.91 9.13 -60.30
N VAL A 559 12.19 7.83 -60.09
CA VAL A 559 11.63 6.68 -60.86
C VAL A 559 11.42 5.48 -59.92
N SER A 560 10.39 4.66 -60.17
CA SER A 560 10.08 3.39 -59.47
C SER A 560 10.48 2.16 -60.28
N ASN A 561 10.80 1.01 -59.65
CA ASN A 561 10.52 -0.28 -60.30
C ASN A 561 10.38 -1.50 -59.36
N LYS A 562 9.79 -2.58 -59.89
CA LYS A 562 9.68 -3.92 -59.29
C LYS A 562 10.55 -4.91 -60.07
N SER A 563 11.11 -5.96 -59.44
CA SER A 563 11.13 -7.34 -59.99
C SER A 563 11.84 -8.39 -59.10
N THR A 564 11.06 -9.39 -58.67
CA THR A 564 11.34 -10.86 -58.67
C THR A 564 12.69 -11.47 -58.22
N VAL A 565 12.57 -12.33 -57.19
CA VAL A 565 13.07 -13.72 -57.01
C VAL A 565 14.01 -14.33 -58.08
N PRO A 566 15.00 -15.13 -57.67
CA PRO A 566 14.83 -16.60 -57.81
C PRO A 566 15.21 -17.43 -56.56
N THR A 567 14.75 -18.68 -56.53
CA THR A 567 14.85 -19.62 -55.39
C THR A 567 15.75 -20.81 -55.70
N THR A 568 16.58 -21.22 -54.74
CA THR A 568 17.21 -22.55 -54.64
C THR A 568 17.16 -22.94 -53.16
N ILE A 569 16.34 -23.88 -52.70
CA ILE A 569 16.29 -25.32 -53.03
C ILE A 569 17.61 -26.01 -52.68
N PHE A 570 17.66 -26.56 -51.47
CA PHE A 570 18.22 -27.87 -51.20
C PHE A 570 17.20 -28.63 -50.35
N SER A 571 16.85 -29.83 -50.78
CA SER A 571 15.84 -30.69 -50.15
C SER A 571 16.46 -32.05 -49.82
N HIS A 572 16.29 -32.49 -48.58
CA HIS A 572 16.14 -33.91 -48.29
C HIS A 572 15.26 -34.08 -47.05
N ASP A 573 13.99 -34.33 -47.33
CA ASP A 573 13.18 -35.43 -46.80
C ASP A 573 13.61 -36.04 -45.44
N ASP A 574 12.79 -35.78 -44.42
CA ASP A 574 12.31 -36.82 -43.49
C ASP A 574 11.02 -36.29 -42.82
N ASP A 575 9.89 -36.45 -43.51
CA ASP A 575 8.54 -36.19 -42.97
C ASP A 575 7.85 -37.51 -42.61
N PRO A 576 7.64 -37.78 -41.32
CA PRO A 576 6.53 -38.58 -40.84
C PRO A 576 5.44 -37.65 -40.32
N SER A 577 4.43 -37.41 -41.16
CA SER A 577 3.23 -36.65 -40.82
C SER A 577 2.44 -37.37 -39.71
N GLY A 578 2.75 -37.04 -38.45
CA GLY A 578 2.24 -37.78 -37.29
C GLY A 578 2.70 -37.24 -35.95
N ASP A 579 2.24 -36.03 -35.56
CA ASP A 579 1.84 -35.73 -34.16
C ASP A 579 1.15 -34.35 -34.01
N VAL A 580 0.25 -34.00 -34.95
CA VAL A 580 -0.66 -32.85 -34.79
C VAL A 580 -1.89 -33.26 -33.95
N ASP A 581 -1.68 -33.89 -32.78
CA ASP A 581 -2.77 -34.16 -31.82
C ASP A 581 -2.37 -34.40 -30.34
N ILE A 582 -1.18 -33.97 -29.89
CA ILE A 582 -0.75 -34.09 -28.47
C ILE A 582 -0.82 -32.75 -27.70
N TYR A 583 -1.81 -31.91 -28.00
CA TYR A 583 -2.31 -30.88 -27.06
C TYR A 583 -3.84 -30.87 -26.92
N THR A 584 -4.53 -31.86 -27.50
CA THR A 584 -5.99 -31.93 -27.57
C THR A 584 -6.61 -32.95 -26.60
N GLN A 585 -5.80 -33.73 -25.87
CA GLN A 585 -6.27 -34.74 -24.90
C GLN A 585 -5.70 -34.60 -23.48
N GLN A 586 -5.82 -33.40 -22.87
CA GLN A 586 -6.07 -33.31 -21.43
C GLN A 586 -7.21 -32.33 -21.12
N GLN A 587 -8.42 -32.66 -21.59
CA GLN A 587 -9.63 -32.31 -20.84
C GLN A 587 -9.65 -33.12 -19.53
N GLN A 588 -8.85 -32.70 -18.54
CA GLN A 588 -9.19 -32.98 -17.15
C GLN A 588 -10.45 -32.17 -16.87
N ASN A 589 -11.56 -32.87 -16.57
CA ASN A 589 -12.87 -32.29 -16.28
C ASN A 589 -12.73 -31.00 -15.47
N SER A 590 -13.01 -29.85 -16.11
CA SER A 590 -12.98 -28.55 -15.44
C SER A 590 -14.11 -28.54 -14.43
N VAL A 591 -13.79 -28.79 -13.16
CA VAL A 591 -14.78 -28.91 -12.09
C VAL A 591 -15.41 -27.53 -11.86
N GLU A 592 -16.55 -27.31 -12.50
CA GLU A 592 -17.24 -26.03 -12.49
C GLU A 592 -18.14 -25.93 -11.26
N PHE A 593 -17.76 -25.04 -10.34
CA PHE A 593 -18.49 -24.82 -9.11
C PHE A 593 -19.38 -23.58 -9.23
N THR A 594 -20.59 -23.68 -8.68
CA THR A 594 -21.45 -22.52 -8.41
C THR A 594 -20.79 -21.57 -7.39
N ASP A 595 -21.25 -20.32 -7.31
CA ASP A 595 -20.70 -19.34 -6.35
C ASP A 595 -20.85 -19.81 -4.90
N GLU A 596 -21.98 -20.46 -4.59
CA GLU A 596 -22.27 -21.02 -3.27
C GLU A 596 -21.34 -22.20 -2.94
N GLU A 597 -21.06 -23.08 -3.91
CA GLU A 597 -20.08 -24.15 -3.74
C GLU A 597 -18.65 -23.64 -3.54
N LEU A 598 -18.22 -22.62 -4.28
CA LEU A 598 -16.90 -22.01 -4.13
C LEU A 598 -16.71 -21.48 -2.69
N LEU A 599 -17.67 -20.69 -2.21
CA LEU A 599 -17.64 -20.08 -0.88
C LEU A 599 -17.80 -21.13 0.22
N SER A 600 -18.64 -22.14 0.01
CA SER A 600 -18.83 -23.28 0.92
C SER A 600 -17.55 -24.11 1.08
N LYS A 601 -16.90 -24.50 -0.03
CA LYS A 601 -15.65 -25.28 -0.01
C LYS A 601 -14.50 -24.52 0.65
N LEU A 602 -14.38 -23.22 0.40
CA LEU A 602 -13.41 -22.34 1.10
C LEU A 602 -13.69 -22.27 2.61
N SER A 603 -14.96 -22.21 3.01
CA SER A 603 -15.37 -22.22 4.42
C SER A 603 -15.08 -23.55 5.10
N ILE A 604 -15.36 -24.68 4.44
CA ILE A 604 -15.01 -26.03 4.91
C ILE A 604 -13.49 -26.20 5.08
N CYS A 605 -12.68 -25.68 4.15
CA CYS A 605 -11.22 -25.65 4.29
C CYS A 605 -10.76 -24.82 5.50
N LEU A 606 -11.44 -23.71 5.79
CA LEU A 606 -11.16 -22.88 6.98
C LEU A 606 -11.57 -23.60 8.29
N GLU A 607 -12.68 -24.33 8.30
CA GLU A 607 -13.13 -25.14 9.44
C GLU A 607 -12.18 -26.28 9.76
N LYS A 608 -11.65 -26.99 8.75
CA LYS A 608 -10.58 -28.00 8.92
C LYS A 608 -9.35 -27.46 9.66
N CYS A 609 -9.06 -26.15 9.56
CA CYS A 609 -7.91 -25.52 10.19
C CYS A 609 -8.24 -25.05 11.61
N SER A 610 -8.10 -25.95 12.59
CA SER A 610 -8.59 -25.76 13.97
C SER A 610 -7.75 -24.83 14.87
N ASN A 611 -6.47 -24.57 14.54
CA ASN A 611 -5.56 -23.79 15.39
C ASN A 611 -5.28 -22.34 14.92
N ILE A 612 -6.01 -21.82 13.94
CA ILE A 612 -5.77 -20.47 13.41
C ILE A 612 -6.04 -19.40 14.50
N PRO A 613 -5.12 -18.44 14.75
CA PRO A 613 -5.36 -17.32 15.65
C PRO A 613 -6.62 -16.52 15.28
N SER A 614 -7.38 -16.05 16.28
CA SER A 614 -8.69 -15.43 16.06
C SER A 614 -8.67 -14.28 15.05
N LEU A 615 -7.69 -13.38 15.14
CA LEU A 615 -7.53 -12.24 14.23
C LEU A 615 -7.25 -12.70 12.79
N SER A 616 -6.38 -13.70 12.61
CA SER A 616 -6.08 -14.29 11.30
C SER A 616 -7.32 -14.99 10.71
N ARG A 617 -8.09 -15.71 11.54
CA ARG A 617 -9.34 -16.37 11.13
C ARG A 617 -10.39 -15.35 10.69
N GLU A 618 -10.57 -14.27 11.45
CA GLU A 618 -11.48 -13.17 11.13
C GLU A 618 -11.06 -12.45 9.83
N ASN A 619 -9.77 -12.24 9.62
CA ASN A 619 -9.24 -11.68 8.38
C ASN A 619 -9.47 -12.60 7.16
N ILE A 620 -9.33 -13.93 7.29
CA ILE A 620 -9.66 -14.86 6.21
C ILE A 620 -11.16 -14.79 5.89
N ILE A 621 -12.04 -14.79 6.89
CA ILE A 621 -13.50 -14.67 6.69
C ILE A 621 -13.87 -13.37 5.96
N LYS A 622 -13.32 -12.22 6.39
CA LYS A 622 -13.52 -10.92 5.72
C LYS A 622 -13.08 -10.95 4.25
N ARG A 623 -12.02 -11.67 3.92
CA ARG A 623 -11.51 -11.81 2.55
C ARG A 623 -12.33 -12.79 1.71
N ILE A 624 -12.87 -13.86 2.29
CA ILE A 624 -13.86 -14.73 1.61
C ILE A 624 -15.15 -13.94 1.32
N GLN A 625 -15.58 -13.05 2.20
CA GLN A 625 -16.71 -12.15 1.92
C GLN A 625 -16.41 -11.17 0.77
N LEU A 626 -15.19 -10.65 0.65
CA LEU A 626 -14.79 -9.85 -0.53
C LEU A 626 -14.70 -10.67 -1.82
N LEU A 627 -14.43 -11.98 -1.75
CA LEU A 627 -14.58 -12.87 -2.91
C LEU A 627 -16.06 -13.02 -3.30
N LYS A 628 -16.99 -13.12 -2.33
CA LYS A 628 -18.43 -13.12 -2.63
C LYS A 628 -18.84 -11.83 -3.37
N GLU A 629 -18.43 -10.65 -2.88
CA GLU A 629 -18.66 -9.37 -3.56
C GLU A 629 -18.06 -9.37 -4.99
N ALA A 630 -16.87 -9.96 -5.20
CA ALA A 630 -16.24 -10.05 -6.52
C ALA A 630 -16.95 -11.01 -7.49
N LEU A 631 -17.49 -12.14 -7.00
CA LEU A 631 -18.28 -13.09 -7.80
C LEU A 631 -19.59 -12.43 -8.27
N GLU A 632 -20.31 -11.74 -7.37
CA GLU A 632 -21.52 -10.98 -7.66
C GLU A 632 -21.28 -9.84 -8.67
N MET A 633 -20.05 -9.29 -8.73
CA MET A 633 -19.63 -8.27 -9.70
C MET A 633 -19.14 -8.84 -11.05
N SER A 634 -19.11 -10.17 -11.22
CA SER A 634 -18.62 -10.90 -12.41
C SER A 634 -17.11 -10.72 -12.70
N ILE A 635 -16.32 -11.68 -12.19
CA ILE A 635 -14.92 -11.88 -12.61
C ILE A 635 -14.82 -12.47 -14.03
N SER A 636 -13.70 -12.27 -14.72
CA SER A 636 -13.47 -12.80 -16.06
C SER A 636 -13.53 -14.34 -16.10
N SER A 637 -13.91 -14.91 -17.24
CA SER A 637 -14.05 -16.37 -17.43
C SER A 637 -12.74 -17.13 -17.14
N ASP A 638 -11.59 -16.57 -17.49
CA ASP A 638 -10.27 -17.14 -17.18
C ASP A 638 -9.95 -17.05 -15.67
N CYS A 639 -10.25 -15.92 -15.01
CA CYS A 639 -10.15 -15.83 -13.55
C CYS A 639 -11.11 -16.80 -12.84
N ARG A 640 -12.33 -17.00 -13.36
CA ARG A 640 -13.31 -17.97 -12.84
C ARG A 640 -12.84 -19.41 -13.00
N MET A 641 -12.32 -19.78 -14.17
CA MET A 641 -11.73 -21.10 -14.42
C MET A 641 -10.58 -21.40 -13.45
N LYS A 642 -9.69 -20.42 -13.24
CA LYS A 642 -8.57 -20.55 -12.29
C LYS A 642 -9.04 -20.61 -10.84
N LEU A 643 -10.08 -19.87 -10.46
CA LEU A 643 -10.69 -19.96 -9.13
C LEU A 643 -11.33 -21.34 -8.89
N ASN A 644 -12.05 -21.89 -9.86
CA ASN A 644 -12.60 -23.24 -9.80
C ASN A 644 -11.49 -24.28 -9.54
N GLN A 645 -10.39 -24.23 -10.31
CA GLN A 645 -9.21 -25.08 -10.12
C GLN A 645 -8.53 -24.87 -8.75
N LEU A 646 -8.46 -23.62 -8.26
CA LEU A 646 -7.88 -23.28 -6.95
C LEU A 646 -8.68 -23.91 -5.80
N VAL A 647 -10.02 -23.84 -5.88
CA VAL A 647 -10.92 -24.42 -4.88
C VAL A 647 -10.96 -25.95 -4.98
N ASP A 648 -10.82 -26.55 -6.17
CA ASP A 648 -10.58 -28.00 -6.29
C ASP A 648 -9.28 -28.42 -5.59
N TYR A 649 -8.18 -27.71 -5.84
CA TYR A 649 -6.89 -28.03 -5.23
C TYR A 649 -6.90 -27.85 -3.71
N LEU A 650 -7.65 -26.89 -3.17
CA LEU A 650 -7.91 -26.76 -1.74
C LEU A 650 -8.77 -27.92 -1.20
N SER A 651 -9.87 -28.25 -1.89
CA SER A 651 -10.81 -29.32 -1.48
C SER A 651 -10.13 -30.70 -1.42
N ASN A 652 -9.30 -31.00 -2.43
CA ASN A 652 -8.54 -32.25 -2.56
C ASN A 652 -7.16 -32.21 -1.85
N GLU A 653 -6.93 -31.22 -0.98
CA GLU A 653 -5.72 -31.05 -0.19
C GLU A 653 -4.37 -31.01 -0.97
N ARG A 654 -4.43 -30.59 -2.24
CA ARG A 654 -3.30 -30.36 -3.15
C ARG A 654 -2.66 -28.99 -2.89
N TYR A 655 -2.48 -28.63 -1.61
CA TYR A 655 -2.22 -27.25 -1.16
C TYR A 655 -0.99 -26.57 -1.82
N LYS A 656 0.07 -27.33 -2.19
CA LYS A 656 1.20 -26.77 -2.96
C LYS A 656 0.75 -26.26 -4.34
N LYS A 657 -0.06 -27.02 -5.07
CA LYS A 657 -0.62 -26.60 -6.37
C LYS A 657 -1.62 -25.47 -6.22
N ALA A 658 -2.34 -25.40 -5.10
CA ALA A 658 -3.16 -24.24 -4.77
C ALA A 658 -2.29 -22.99 -4.55
N TYR A 659 -1.14 -23.09 -3.88
CA TYR A 659 -0.21 -21.97 -3.70
C TYR A 659 0.44 -21.50 -5.02
N GLU A 660 0.81 -22.45 -5.89
CA GLU A 660 1.34 -22.17 -7.24
C GLU A 660 0.29 -21.42 -8.09
N LEU A 661 -0.96 -21.89 -8.10
CA LEU A 661 -2.05 -21.27 -8.85
C LEU A 661 -2.51 -19.94 -8.24
N HIS A 662 -2.53 -19.81 -6.90
CA HIS A 662 -2.74 -18.55 -6.19
C HIS A 662 -1.75 -17.47 -6.66
N SER A 663 -0.47 -17.82 -6.69
CA SER A 663 0.60 -16.91 -7.10
C SER A 663 0.42 -16.46 -8.55
N ALA A 664 0.07 -17.39 -9.45
CA ALA A 664 -0.27 -17.06 -10.84
C ALA A 664 -1.50 -16.13 -10.93
N MET A 665 -2.56 -16.37 -10.17
CA MET A 665 -3.75 -15.50 -10.16
C MET A 665 -3.41 -14.09 -9.67
N MET A 666 -2.60 -13.94 -8.61
CA MET A 666 -2.10 -12.63 -8.16
C MET A 666 -1.31 -11.89 -9.25
N LEU A 667 -0.53 -12.60 -10.05
CA LEU A 667 0.37 -12.04 -11.08
C LEU A 667 -0.31 -11.77 -12.44
N TYR A 668 -1.39 -12.45 -12.79
CA TYR A 668 -2.06 -12.32 -14.09
C TYR A 668 -3.47 -11.70 -14.00
N HIS A 669 -4.15 -11.80 -12.85
CA HIS A 669 -5.51 -11.30 -12.61
C HIS A 669 -5.57 -10.25 -11.49
N PHE A 670 -4.44 -9.58 -11.19
CA PHE A 670 -4.28 -8.67 -10.05
C PHE A 670 -5.49 -7.77 -9.76
N GLU A 671 -5.99 -7.04 -10.78
CA GLU A 671 -7.14 -6.14 -10.67
C GLU A 671 -8.39 -6.81 -10.09
N GLU A 672 -8.64 -8.07 -10.47
CA GLU A 672 -9.83 -8.86 -10.11
C GLU A 672 -9.68 -9.54 -8.73
N VAL A 673 -8.44 -9.88 -8.33
CA VAL A 673 -8.19 -10.81 -7.21
C VAL A 673 -7.58 -10.18 -5.96
N HIS A 674 -6.80 -9.09 -6.09
CA HIS A 674 -5.91 -8.60 -5.02
C HIS A 674 -6.61 -8.28 -3.69
N THR A 675 -7.88 -7.88 -3.72
CA THR A 675 -8.65 -7.50 -2.52
C THR A 675 -9.04 -8.68 -1.63
N TRP A 676 -9.20 -9.88 -2.17
CA TRP A 676 -9.67 -11.08 -1.46
C TRP A 676 -8.63 -12.22 -1.45
N MET A 677 -7.84 -12.36 -2.51
CA MET A 677 -6.91 -13.47 -2.72
C MET A 677 -5.77 -13.51 -1.68
N VAL A 678 -5.48 -12.39 -0.99
CA VAL A 678 -4.60 -12.37 0.19
C VAL A 678 -5.11 -13.28 1.33
N GLY A 679 -6.41 -13.30 1.58
CA GLY A 679 -6.99 -14.20 2.60
C GLY A 679 -6.99 -15.66 2.18
N VAL A 680 -7.14 -15.92 0.88
CA VAL A 680 -7.02 -17.27 0.31
C VAL A 680 -5.57 -17.78 0.46
N LYS A 681 -4.56 -16.90 0.33
CA LYS A 681 -3.15 -17.24 0.66
C LYS A 681 -2.99 -17.71 2.11
N ALA A 682 -3.53 -16.94 3.05
CA ALA A 682 -3.46 -17.28 4.47
C ALA A 682 -4.15 -18.62 4.77
N LEU A 683 -5.30 -18.89 4.14
CA LEU A 683 -5.96 -20.20 4.21
C LEU A 683 -5.06 -21.33 3.68
N ILE A 684 -4.49 -21.20 2.48
CA ILE A 684 -3.58 -22.20 1.88
C ILE A 684 -2.40 -22.50 2.82
N LEU A 685 -1.82 -21.47 3.43
CA LEU A 685 -0.67 -21.60 4.34
C LEU A 685 -1.04 -22.28 5.68
N GLU A 686 -2.21 -21.99 6.26
CA GLU A 686 -2.68 -22.69 7.46
C GLU A 686 -3.07 -24.15 7.14
N CYS A 687 -3.68 -24.41 5.99
CA CYS A 687 -3.92 -25.76 5.48
C CYS A 687 -2.62 -26.57 5.33
N LEU A 688 -1.55 -25.95 4.82
CA LEU A 688 -0.20 -26.57 4.75
C LEU A 688 0.35 -26.88 6.15
N LYS A 689 0.29 -25.93 7.09
CA LYS A 689 0.77 -26.12 8.48
C LYS A 689 0.07 -27.29 9.17
N GLU A 690 -1.25 -27.38 9.09
CA GLU A 690 -2.01 -28.50 9.67
C GLU A 690 -1.75 -29.83 8.96
N LYS A 691 -1.54 -29.83 7.63
CA LYS A 691 -1.13 -31.06 6.92
C LYS A 691 0.24 -31.55 7.38
N HIS A 692 1.21 -30.66 7.58
CA HIS A 692 2.53 -31.02 8.10
C HIS A 692 2.47 -31.50 9.56
N LYS A 693 1.66 -30.89 10.44
CA LYS A 693 1.39 -31.43 11.79
C LYS A 693 0.82 -32.84 11.72
N ASN A 694 -0.23 -33.06 10.94
CA ASN A 694 -0.88 -34.36 10.81
C ASN A 694 0.07 -35.44 10.25
N ILE A 695 0.97 -35.10 9.32
CA ILE A 695 2.01 -36.02 8.85
C ILE A 695 3.02 -36.34 9.98
N VAL A 696 3.49 -35.34 10.72
CA VAL A 696 4.43 -35.54 11.85
C VAL A 696 3.79 -36.38 12.96
N ASP A 697 2.51 -36.17 13.28
CA ASP A 697 1.80 -36.92 14.30
C ASP A 697 1.36 -38.31 13.81
N GLN A 698 1.08 -38.49 12.51
CA GLN A 698 0.98 -39.83 11.90
C GLN A 698 2.30 -40.59 11.97
N TYR A 699 3.46 -39.94 11.73
CA TYR A 699 4.76 -40.58 11.89
C TYR A 699 5.03 -41.02 13.34
N LYS A 700 4.61 -40.23 14.34
CA LYS A 700 4.63 -40.64 15.75
C LYS A 700 3.68 -41.82 15.99
N PHE A 701 2.45 -41.77 15.47
CA PHE A 701 1.46 -42.84 15.60
C PHE A 701 1.95 -44.18 15.00
N TRP A 702 2.57 -44.14 13.82
CA TRP A 702 3.18 -45.32 13.18
C TRP A 702 4.38 -45.90 13.95
N GLN A 703 5.08 -45.12 14.78
CA GLN A 703 6.05 -45.65 15.73
C GLN A 703 5.41 -46.26 16.99
N VAL A 704 4.19 -45.85 17.35
CA VAL A 704 3.44 -46.42 18.50
C VAL A 704 2.75 -47.73 18.15
N VAL A 705 2.28 -47.91 16.92
CA VAL A 705 1.49 -49.10 16.50
C VAL A 705 2.34 -50.37 16.28
N LYS A 706 3.67 -50.25 16.08
CA LYS A 706 4.55 -51.42 15.85
C LYS A 706 5.08 -52.08 17.14
N SER A 707 4.21 -52.78 17.88
CA SER A 707 4.47 -54.09 18.56
C SER A 707 3.40 -54.40 19.63
N PRO A 708 2.95 -55.66 19.71
CA PRO A 708 3.45 -56.47 20.83
C PRO A 708 3.93 -57.88 20.43
N GLY A 709 5.08 -58.30 20.97
CA GLY A 709 5.68 -59.63 20.77
C GLY A 709 6.68 -59.71 19.59
N SER A 710 7.89 -60.25 19.73
CA SER A 710 8.55 -60.80 20.94
C SER A 710 10.09 -60.79 20.85
N SER A 711 10.78 -60.47 21.96
CA SER A 711 12.22 -60.71 22.26
C SER A 711 13.29 -60.17 21.27
N LYS A 712 14.39 -59.52 21.66
CA LYS A 712 15.28 -59.71 22.83
C LYS A 712 16.01 -58.40 23.23
N SER A 713 16.83 -58.50 24.29
CA SER A 713 17.91 -57.59 24.73
C SER A 713 17.57 -56.20 25.30
N LYS A 714 17.90 -56.09 26.60
CA LYS A 714 18.21 -54.89 27.42
C LYS A 714 19.34 -54.07 26.75
N GLN A 715 19.72 -52.83 27.12
CA GLN A 715 19.61 -52.08 28.39
C GLN A 715 19.93 -50.59 28.06
N PHE A 716 19.22 -49.55 28.52
CA PHE A 716 19.44 -48.79 29.78
C PHE A 716 18.37 -47.66 29.95
N GLY A 717 18.13 -47.17 31.18
CA GLY A 717 17.31 -45.97 31.46
C GLY A 717 18.15 -44.67 31.54
N LYS A 718 17.66 -43.47 31.89
CA LYS A 718 16.40 -42.98 32.53
C LYS A 718 16.08 -41.58 31.89
N ARG A 719 14.88 -40.97 31.96
CA ARG A 719 14.10 -40.48 33.13
C ARG A 719 12.60 -40.29 32.75
N LYS A 720 11.73 -40.10 33.76
CA LYS A 720 10.26 -39.86 33.68
C LYS A 720 9.89 -38.59 34.47
N ILE A 721 8.57 -38.33 34.65
CA ILE A 721 7.91 -37.28 35.48
C ILE A 721 7.80 -35.92 34.75
N HIS A 722 6.64 -35.24 34.66
CA HIS A 722 5.23 -35.59 34.96
C HIS A 722 4.27 -34.89 33.95
N HIS A 723 3.11 -35.47 33.64
CA HIS A 723 2.05 -34.76 32.90
C HIS A 723 0.65 -35.31 33.27
N THR A 724 -0.13 -34.59 34.10
CA THR A 724 -1.38 -35.12 34.69
C THR A 724 -2.40 -34.02 35.05
N VAL A 725 -2.93 -33.33 34.03
CA VAL A 725 -4.01 -32.33 34.21
C VAL A 725 -5.11 -32.43 33.12
N ARG A 726 -4.74 -32.78 31.88
CA ARG A 726 -5.55 -32.45 30.68
C ARG A 726 -6.78 -33.34 30.40
N LEU A 727 -7.03 -34.41 31.17
CA LEU A 727 -8.07 -35.40 30.85
C LEU A 727 -9.49 -35.09 31.37
N ARG A 728 -9.67 -34.20 32.37
CA ARG A 728 -11.02 -33.85 32.85
C ARG A 728 -11.78 -32.89 31.93
N HIS A 729 -11.10 -32.13 31.08
CA HIS A 729 -11.70 -31.05 30.28
C HIS A 729 -12.45 -31.55 29.03
N ILE A 730 -12.07 -32.73 28.51
CA ILE A 730 -12.57 -33.25 27.23
C ILE A 730 -14.00 -33.80 27.36
N ASN A 731 -14.30 -34.49 28.47
CA ASN A 731 -15.63 -35.08 28.68
C ASN A 731 -16.72 -34.03 28.94
N THR A 732 -16.36 -32.85 29.46
CA THR A 732 -17.31 -31.74 29.66
C THR A 732 -17.73 -31.11 28.32
N LEU A 733 -16.78 -30.92 27.40
CA LEU A 733 -17.04 -30.35 26.08
C LEU A 733 -18.00 -31.20 25.22
N LYS A 734 -17.91 -32.54 25.31
CA LYS A 734 -18.78 -33.42 24.51
C LYS A 734 -20.25 -33.28 24.90
N ALA A 735 -20.55 -33.33 26.21
CA ALA A 735 -21.91 -33.15 26.72
C ALA A 735 -22.50 -31.74 26.46
N GLN A 736 -21.67 -30.77 26.08
CA GLN A 736 -22.08 -29.42 25.74
C GLN A 736 -22.45 -29.30 24.25
N LEU A 737 -21.69 -29.95 23.35
CA LEU A 737 -21.99 -30.06 21.92
C LEU A 737 -23.27 -30.87 21.65
N ASP A 738 -23.47 -31.99 22.36
CA ASP A 738 -24.65 -32.84 22.21
C ASP A 738 -25.95 -32.08 22.60
N ALA A 739 -25.87 -31.02 23.41
CA ALA A 739 -27.00 -30.17 23.78
C ALA A 739 -27.28 -29.04 22.76
N GLU A 740 -26.25 -28.49 22.10
CA GLU A 740 -26.40 -27.45 21.08
C GLU A 740 -27.03 -27.99 19.78
N TYR A 741 -26.86 -29.29 19.50
CA TYR A 741 -27.43 -29.96 18.31
C TYR A 741 -28.97 -30.02 18.33
N GLU A 742 -29.59 -30.30 19.48
CA GLU A 742 -31.06 -30.35 19.58
C GLU A 742 -31.71 -28.96 19.53
N VAL A 743 -31.01 -27.90 19.97
CA VAL A 743 -31.48 -26.50 19.85
C VAL A 743 -31.63 -26.10 18.38
N MET A 744 -30.71 -26.54 17.51
CA MET A 744 -30.74 -26.21 16.09
C MET A 744 -31.98 -26.75 15.35
N LYS A 745 -32.59 -27.84 15.82
CA LYS A 745 -33.81 -28.40 15.20
C LYS A 745 -35.05 -27.51 15.36
N CYS A 746 -35.08 -26.64 16.37
CA CYS A 746 -36.22 -25.77 16.66
C CYS A 746 -36.21 -24.43 15.90
N LEU A 747 -35.17 -24.12 15.14
CA LEU A 747 -35.01 -22.82 14.46
C LEU A 747 -35.75 -22.72 13.10
N ALA A 748 -36.58 -23.71 12.76
CA ALA A 748 -37.28 -23.80 11.48
C ALA A 748 -38.68 -23.14 11.44
N SER A 749 -39.07 -22.34 12.45
CA SER A 749 -40.37 -21.65 12.45
C SER A 749 -40.29 -20.18 12.93
N PRO A 750 -40.36 -19.24 11.98
CA PRO A 750 -40.78 -17.86 12.24
C PRO A 750 -41.82 -17.34 11.23
N TYR A 751 -42.41 -18.19 10.39
CA TYR A 751 -43.26 -17.80 9.24
C TYR A 751 -44.68 -18.37 9.26
N LEU A 752 -45.11 -19.05 10.34
CA LEU A 752 -46.48 -19.52 10.49
C LEU A 752 -47.38 -18.46 11.15
N SER A 753 -48.62 -18.37 10.66
CA SER A 753 -49.68 -17.61 11.29
C SER A 753 -50.29 -18.37 12.48
N LYS A 754 -51.08 -17.66 13.29
CA LYS A 754 -51.67 -18.20 14.52
C LYS A 754 -52.65 -19.35 14.27
N GLU A 755 -53.28 -19.39 13.10
CA GLU A 755 -54.24 -20.42 12.69
C GLU A 755 -53.52 -21.69 12.21
N GLU A 756 -52.32 -21.55 11.64
CA GLU A 756 -51.43 -22.67 11.31
C GLU A 756 -50.75 -23.27 12.56
N GLU A 757 -50.44 -22.44 13.56
CA GLU A 757 -49.92 -22.87 14.87
C GLU A 757 -50.96 -23.72 15.64
N GLU A 758 -52.23 -23.32 15.64
CA GLU A 758 -53.33 -24.10 16.25
C GLU A 758 -53.62 -25.41 15.49
N ALA A 759 -53.52 -25.42 14.15
CA ALA A 759 -53.62 -26.65 13.35
C ALA A 759 -52.48 -27.64 13.63
N TRP A 760 -51.23 -27.17 13.69
CA TRP A 760 -50.05 -27.99 13.98
C TRP A 760 -50.13 -28.63 15.37
N HIS A 761 -50.62 -27.90 16.37
CA HIS A 761 -50.85 -28.46 17.72
C HIS A 761 -51.97 -29.51 17.76
N LEU A 762 -52.97 -29.42 16.87
CA LEU A 762 -54.03 -30.43 16.75
C LEU A 762 -53.53 -31.74 16.12
N GLU A 763 -52.57 -31.65 15.21
CA GLU A 763 -51.97 -32.81 14.51
C GLU A 763 -50.92 -33.55 15.37
N TYR A 764 -50.15 -32.82 16.21
CA TYR A 764 -48.99 -33.39 16.94
C TYR A 764 -49.08 -33.44 18.47
N GLY A 765 -50.18 -33.01 19.09
CA GLY A 765 -50.61 -33.52 20.41
C GLY A 765 -49.67 -33.29 21.62
N THR A 766 -49.24 -32.05 21.86
CA THR A 766 -48.37 -31.67 23.00
C THR A 766 -49.12 -31.43 24.33
N THR A 767 -48.50 -31.72 25.47
CA THR A 767 -49.14 -31.67 26.81
C THR A 767 -48.79 -30.40 27.61
N ASP A 768 -49.60 -30.04 28.61
CA ASP A 768 -49.48 -28.79 29.38
C ASP A 768 -48.14 -28.60 30.11
N GLN A 769 -47.42 -29.69 30.42
CA GLN A 769 -46.06 -29.64 30.96
C GLN A 769 -45.09 -28.88 30.02
N GLN A 770 -45.34 -28.91 28.71
CA GLN A 770 -44.52 -28.22 27.70
C GLN A 770 -44.90 -26.73 27.59
N ARG A 771 -46.18 -26.37 27.77
CA ARG A 771 -46.64 -24.96 27.79
C ARG A 771 -45.98 -24.14 28.90
N ALA A 772 -45.70 -24.76 30.05
CA ALA A 772 -45.07 -24.09 31.19
C ALA A 772 -43.66 -23.53 30.89
N ASN A 773 -42.87 -24.18 30.03
CA ASN A 773 -41.48 -23.80 29.78
C ASN A 773 -41.31 -22.54 28.90
N CYS A 774 -42.33 -22.13 28.14
CA CYS A 774 -42.30 -20.89 27.37
C CYS A 774 -42.12 -19.64 28.26
N GLY A 775 -42.57 -19.68 29.52
CA GLY A 775 -42.41 -18.58 30.47
C GLY A 775 -40.96 -18.24 30.81
N CYS A 776 -40.01 -19.17 30.63
CA CYS A 776 -38.59 -18.95 30.96
C CYS A 776 -37.81 -18.13 29.91
N PHE A 777 -38.34 -17.92 28.70
CA PHE A 777 -37.57 -17.36 27.58
C PHE A 777 -37.20 -15.86 27.75
N LEU A 778 -37.89 -15.14 28.63
CA LEU A 778 -37.54 -13.76 29.02
C LEU A 778 -36.19 -13.66 29.77
N ASN A 779 -35.70 -14.75 30.39
CA ASN A 779 -34.42 -14.72 31.09
C ASN A 779 -33.21 -15.08 30.20
N LEU A 780 -33.36 -15.94 29.18
CA LEU A 780 -32.23 -16.32 28.31
C LEU A 780 -31.79 -15.20 27.36
N THR A 781 -32.73 -14.38 26.87
CA THR A 781 -32.40 -13.15 26.13
C THR A 781 -31.57 -12.20 27.00
N MET A 782 -31.93 -12.07 28.28
CA MET A 782 -31.15 -11.30 29.26
C MET A 782 -29.79 -11.94 29.59
N TYR A 783 -29.65 -13.28 29.50
CA TYR A 783 -28.38 -13.98 29.70
C TYR A 783 -27.40 -13.76 28.54
N TRP A 784 -27.85 -13.90 27.29
CA TRP A 784 -27.03 -13.58 26.10
C TRP A 784 -26.66 -12.10 26.03
N PHE A 785 -27.60 -11.20 26.38
CA PHE A 785 -27.30 -9.77 26.53
C PHE A 785 -26.19 -9.56 27.57
N ASN A 786 -26.27 -10.19 28.74
CA ASN A 786 -25.24 -10.13 29.78
C ASN A 786 -23.88 -10.74 29.36
N TYR A 787 -23.87 -11.78 28.54
CA TYR A 787 -22.63 -12.40 28.04
C TYR A 787 -21.85 -11.45 27.13
N PHE A 788 -22.51 -10.86 26.12
CA PHE A 788 -21.88 -9.81 25.30
C PHE A 788 -21.57 -8.53 26.11
N HIS A 789 -22.44 -8.15 27.05
CA HIS A 789 -22.23 -7.02 27.96
C HIS A 789 -21.07 -7.25 28.96
N ARG A 790 -20.55 -8.48 29.11
CA ARG A 790 -19.29 -8.73 29.85
C ARG A 790 -18.05 -8.50 28.98
N LYS A 791 -18.03 -8.96 27.72
CA LYS A 791 -16.86 -8.83 26.81
C LYS A 791 -16.73 -7.50 26.06
N ALA A 792 -17.80 -6.71 25.91
CA ALA A 792 -17.72 -5.40 25.25
C ALA A 792 -16.87 -4.37 26.04
N SER A 793 -16.36 -3.34 25.35
CA SER A 793 -15.74 -2.16 25.98
C SER A 793 -16.77 -1.33 26.78
N SER A 794 -16.29 -0.46 27.69
CA SER A 794 -17.15 0.46 28.43
C SER A 794 -17.95 1.40 27.52
N SER A 795 -17.31 1.92 26.47
CA SER A 795 -17.92 2.79 25.46
C SER A 795 -19.05 2.10 24.69
N SER A 796 -18.87 0.83 24.29
CA SER A 796 -19.90 0.07 23.58
C SER A 796 -21.11 -0.26 24.46
N LYS A 797 -20.91 -0.60 25.74
CA LYS A 797 -22.01 -0.78 26.71
C LYS A 797 -22.82 0.50 26.88
N GLN A 798 -22.13 1.63 27.05
CA GLN A 798 -22.76 2.96 27.11
C GLN A 798 -23.45 3.37 25.80
N TRP A 799 -22.97 2.91 24.64
CA TRP A 799 -23.64 3.16 23.36
C TRP A 799 -24.96 2.38 23.25
N ILE A 800 -24.95 1.06 23.52
CA ILE A 800 -26.17 0.22 23.46
C ILE A 800 -27.22 0.73 24.46
N ALA A 801 -26.81 1.00 25.71
CA ALA A 801 -27.70 1.52 26.74
C ALA A 801 -28.21 2.95 26.47
N ARG A 802 -27.61 3.71 25.53
CA ARG A 802 -28.15 4.98 25.02
C ARG A 802 -29.00 4.78 23.76
N HIS A 803 -28.71 3.77 22.94
CA HIS A 803 -29.48 3.45 21.74
C HIS A 803 -30.89 2.96 22.10
N LEU A 804 -31.00 2.02 23.06
CA LEU A 804 -32.28 1.43 23.48
C LEU A 804 -33.22 2.42 24.20
N ARG A 805 -32.67 3.53 24.74
CA ARG A 805 -33.43 4.60 25.40
C ARG A 805 -33.66 5.82 24.51
N ASP A 806 -33.33 5.75 23.23
CA ASP A 806 -33.48 6.88 22.32
C ASP A 806 -34.94 7.03 21.86
N PRO A 807 -35.61 8.19 22.07
CA PRO A 807 -37.03 8.35 21.74
C PRO A 807 -37.36 8.01 20.29
N TYR A 808 -36.45 8.30 19.34
CA TYR A 808 -36.66 8.04 17.92
C TYR A 808 -36.51 6.56 17.53
N VAL A 809 -35.87 5.75 18.37
CA VAL A 809 -35.78 4.28 18.22
C VAL A 809 -37.02 3.58 18.79
N VAL A 810 -37.62 4.15 19.85
CA VAL A 810 -38.95 3.72 20.32
C VAL A 810 -40.01 4.11 19.28
N ARG A 811 -39.98 5.37 18.82
CA ARG A 811 -40.96 5.94 17.89
C ARG A 811 -40.97 5.27 16.51
N CYS A 812 -39.82 4.78 16.02
CA CYS A 812 -39.80 4.09 14.71
C CYS A 812 -40.57 2.76 14.76
N ARG A 813 -40.63 2.09 15.91
CA ARG A 813 -41.44 0.87 16.11
C ARG A 813 -42.93 1.19 16.13
N SER A 814 -43.36 2.23 16.86
CA SER A 814 -44.77 2.61 16.97
C SER A 814 -45.36 3.20 15.68
N GLU A 815 -44.54 3.89 14.88
CA GLU A 815 -44.99 4.51 13.60
C GLU A 815 -44.61 3.68 12.36
N ASN A 816 -44.16 2.42 12.56
CA ASN A 816 -43.77 1.47 11.52
C ASN A 816 -42.81 2.07 10.46
N TYR A 817 -41.71 2.66 10.96
CA TYR A 817 -40.57 3.12 10.17
C TYR A 817 -39.37 2.20 10.39
N ARG A 818 -38.69 1.79 9.30
CA ARG A 818 -37.61 0.78 9.35
C ARG A 818 -36.48 1.12 10.32
N CYS A 819 -36.07 2.38 10.39
CA CYS A 819 -35.20 2.87 11.45
C CYS A 819 -35.37 4.37 11.71
N ARG A 820 -34.75 4.86 12.80
CA ARG A 820 -34.84 6.25 13.27
C ARG A 820 -34.46 7.34 12.25
N SER A 821 -33.72 7.04 11.17
CA SER A 821 -33.27 8.05 10.22
C SER A 821 -34.43 8.67 9.42
N ALA A 822 -35.56 7.96 9.30
CA ALA A 822 -36.81 8.48 8.75
C ALA A 822 -37.22 9.82 9.40
N PHE A 823 -37.09 9.94 10.72
CA PHE A 823 -37.46 11.17 11.44
C PHE A 823 -36.58 12.37 11.10
N LYS A 824 -35.33 12.16 10.67
CA LYS A 824 -34.47 13.25 10.20
C LYS A 824 -35.02 13.87 8.91
N LEU A 825 -35.40 13.03 7.94
CA LEU A 825 -35.99 13.48 6.68
C LEU A 825 -37.38 14.09 6.89
N LEU A 826 -38.21 13.48 7.77
CA LEU A 826 -39.51 14.04 8.16
C LEU A 826 -39.38 15.42 8.81
N GLU A 827 -38.50 15.60 9.80
CA GLU A 827 -38.30 16.90 10.46
C GLU A 827 -37.71 17.97 9.51
N ILE A 828 -36.88 17.57 8.54
CA ILE A 828 -36.38 18.47 7.49
C ILE A 828 -37.51 18.86 6.53
N ASP A 829 -38.33 17.90 6.10
CA ASP A 829 -39.44 18.15 5.18
C ASP A 829 -40.57 18.96 5.85
N ASP A 830 -40.98 18.61 7.06
CA ASP A 830 -42.01 19.34 7.80
C ASP A 830 -41.58 20.80 8.05
N ARG A 831 -40.28 21.06 8.23
CA ARG A 831 -39.72 22.41 8.42
C ARG A 831 -39.52 23.21 7.11
N PHE A 832 -39.22 22.57 5.99
CA PHE A 832 -38.82 23.25 4.74
C PHE A 832 -39.73 23.00 3.53
N GLN A 833 -40.71 22.10 3.66
CA GLN A 833 -41.75 21.75 2.68
C GLN A 833 -41.18 21.44 1.29
N ILE A 834 -40.20 20.52 1.27
CA ILE A 834 -39.37 20.20 0.11
C ILE A 834 -39.94 19.06 -0.73
N LEU A 835 -40.57 18.06 -0.11
CA LEU A 835 -41.19 16.93 -0.82
C LEU A 835 -42.65 17.26 -1.17
N LYS A 836 -43.04 16.93 -2.41
CA LYS A 836 -44.40 17.15 -2.92
C LYS A 836 -44.87 15.96 -3.78
N PRO A 837 -46.17 15.63 -3.78
CA PRO A 837 -46.73 14.64 -4.70
C PRO A 837 -46.37 14.94 -6.16
N GLY A 838 -45.99 13.93 -6.93
CA GLY A 838 -45.59 14.10 -8.34
C GLY A 838 -44.13 14.50 -8.55
N MET A 839 -43.27 14.37 -7.54
CA MET A 839 -41.82 14.54 -7.69
C MET A 839 -41.12 13.24 -8.14
N LEU A 840 -40.07 13.38 -8.95
CA LEU A 840 -39.11 12.32 -9.25
C LEU A 840 -37.87 12.47 -8.35
N VAL A 841 -37.59 11.49 -7.50
CA VAL A 841 -36.52 11.55 -6.48
C VAL A 841 -35.57 10.36 -6.57
N LEU A 842 -34.28 10.61 -6.32
CA LEU A 842 -33.23 9.60 -6.17
C LEU A 842 -32.68 9.61 -4.72
N ASP A 843 -32.71 8.46 -4.07
CA ASP A 843 -32.23 8.21 -2.70
C ASP A 843 -30.88 7.47 -2.74
N LEU A 844 -29.81 8.14 -2.31
CA LEU A 844 -28.43 7.62 -2.30
C LEU A 844 -28.04 7.18 -0.88
N GLY A 845 -27.58 5.94 -0.73
CA GLY A 845 -27.36 5.35 0.60
C GLY A 845 -28.69 5.02 1.27
N SER A 846 -29.60 4.42 0.51
CA SER A 846 -30.99 4.24 0.92
C SER A 846 -31.19 3.15 1.99
N SER A 847 -30.25 2.22 2.20
CA SER A 847 -30.44 1.06 3.08
C SER A 847 -30.48 1.47 4.56
N PRO A 848 -31.39 0.92 5.41
CA PRO A 848 -32.31 -0.20 5.18
C PRO A 848 -33.66 0.19 4.55
N GLY A 849 -33.80 1.37 3.96
CA GLY A 849 -34.99 1.86 3.26
C GLY A 849 -35.74 2.98 3.97
N SER A 850 -35.23 3.49 5.10
CA SER A 850 -35.95 4.45 5.95
C SER A 850 -36.23 5.80 5.30
N TRP A 851 -35.34 6.29 4.42
CA TRP A 851 -35.56 7.53 3.66
C TRP A 851 -36.50 7.27 2.48
N SER A 852 -36.21 6.27 1.64
CA SER A 852 -37.12 5.72 0.63
C SER A 852 -38.57 5.52 1.10
N GLN A 853 -38.79 5.02 2.32
CA GLN A 853 -40.11 4.83 2.93
C GLN A 853 -40.85 6.16 3.21
N VAL A 854 -40.11 7.21 3.61
CA VAL A 854 -40.65 8.57 3.76
C VAL A 854 -40.92 9.21 2.40
N LEU A 855 -39.97 9.07 1.47
CA LEU A 855 -40.08 9.59 0.10
C LEU A 855 -41.32 9.04 -0.60
N SER A 856 -41.52 7.73 -0.63
CA SER A 856 -42.66 7.07 -1.30
C SER A 856 -44.01 7.63 -0.83
N ARG A 857 -44.17 7.79 0.49
CA ARG A 857 -45.35 8.39 1.13
C ARG A 857 -45.52 9.88 0.77
N ARG A 858 -44.44 10.68 0.76
CA ARG A 858 -44.48 12.14 0.55
C ARG A 858 -44.62 12.54 -0.93
N VAL A 859 -43.99 11.82 -1.86
CA VAL A 859 -44.08 12.07 -3.32
C VAL A 859 -45.22 11.30 -4.00
N ASN A 860 -45.94 10.46 -3.25
CA ASN A 860 -47.08 9.68 -3.72
C ASN A 860 -46.74 8.72 -4.87
N SER A 861 -45.63 7.98 -4.75
CA SER A 861 -45.26 6.93 -5.73
C SER A 861 -45.99 5.60 -5.54
N VAL A 862 -46.90 5.55 -4.57
CA VAL A 862 -47.90 4.48 -4.36
C VAL A 862 -49.31 4.83 -4.90
N LYS A 863 -49.45 5.98 -5.58
CA LYS A 863 -50.70 6.41 -6.27
C LYS A 863 -51.95 6.44 -5.39
N LEU A 864 -51.85 7.00 -4.19
CA LEU A 864 -52.96 7.15 -3.25
C LEU A 864 -53.86 8.34 -3.61
N GLY A 865 -55.09 8.04 -4.01
CA GLY A 865 -56.14 9.02 -4.32
C GLY A 865 -55.86 9.86 -5.58
N SER A 866 -56.41 11.07 -5.62
CA SER A 866 -56.33 12.00 -6.77
C SER A 866 -55.08 12.89 -6.81
N LYS A 867 -54.11 12.68 -5.91
CA LYS A 867 -52.86 13.46 -5.87
C LYS A 867 -51.94 13.07 -7.04
N PRO A 868 -51.12 13.99 -7.57
CA PRO A 868 -50.09 13.68 -8.57
C PRO A 868 -49.20 12.50 -8.15
N PHE A 869 -48.80 11.68 -9.12
CA PHE A 869 -48.05 10.44 -8.93
C PHE A 869 -46.55 10.69 -9.13
N GLY A 870 -45.74 10.44 -8.10
CA GLY A 870 -44.27 10.58 -8.15
C GLY A 870 -43.54 9.27 -8.46
N LYS A 871 -42.21 9.33 -8.55
CA LYS A 871 -41.32 8.16 -8.69
C LYS A 871 -40.18 8.27 -7.67
N VAL A 872 -39.85 7.19 -6.96
CA VAL A 872 -38.69 7.12 -6.07
C VAL A 872 -37.73 6.05 -6.59
N PHE A 873 -36.51 6.45 -6.89
CA PHE A 873 -35.40 5.57 -7.24
C PHE A 873 -34.47 5.44 -6.03
N ALA A 874 -34.05 4.24 -5.69
CA ALA A 874 -33.24 3.98 -4.49
C ALA A 874 -31.98 3.17 -4.82
N VAL A 875 -30.83 3.55 -4.25
CA VAL A 875 -29.56 2.87 -4.46
C VAL A 875 -28.68 2.89 -3.20
N ASP A 876 -28.06 1.74 -2.93
CA ASP A 876 -27.07 1.53 -1.88
C ASP A 876 -26.16 0.36 -2.30
N ARG A 877 -25.00 0.20 -1.66
CA ARG A 877 -24.18 -1.02 -1.76
C ARG A 877 -24.77 -2.18 -0.96
N GLN A 878 -25.49 -1.90 0.12
CA GLN A 878 -26.20 -2.92 0.89
C GLN A 878 -27.59 -3.16 0.30
N PRO A 879 -28.09 -4.41 0.24
CA PRO A 879 -29.49 -4.65 -0.13
C PRO A 879 -30.43 -4.01 0.91
N MET A 880 -31.69 -3.82 0.51
CA MET A 880 -32.79 -3.50 1.41
C MET A 880 -34.04 -4.26 0.99
N GLU A 881 -34.89 -4.61 1.95
CA GLU A 881 -36.18 -5.23 1.66
C GLU A 881 -37.03 -4.35 0.71
N PRO A 882 -37.83 -4.93 -0.21
CA PRO A 882 -38.68 -4.16 -1.13
C PRO A 882 -39.59 -3.14 -0.43
N LEU A 883 -39.91 -2.05 -1.11
CA LEU A 883 -40.80 -0.98 -0.60
C LEU A 883 -41.79 -0.56 -1.68
N ASP A 884 -43.06 -0.43 -1.31
CA ASP A 884 -44.12 0.00 -2.22
C ASP A 884 -43.81 1.38 -2.81
N GLY A 885 -43.92 1.50 -4.14
CA GLY A 885 -43.62 2.73 -4.87
C GLY A 885 -42.13 3.12 -4.92
N VAL A 886 -41.21 2.21 -4.56
CA VAL A 886 -39.74 2.46 -4.62
C VAL A 886 -39.10 1.52 -5.64
N THR A 887 -38.45 2.11 -6.65
CA THR A 887 -37.70 1.39 -7.67
C THR A 887 -36.25 1.22 -7.22
N TRP A 888 -35.89 0.00 -6.84
CA TRP A 888 -34.52 -0.37 -6.46
C TRP A 888 -33.59 -0.42 -7.67
N LEU A 889 -32.46 0.29 -7.59
CA LEU A 889 -31.42 0.37 -8.64
C LEU A 889 -30.09 -0.27 -8.22
N GLY A 890 -29.99 -0.77 -6.98
CA GLY A 890 -28.81 -1.46 -6.44
C GLY A 890 -28.85 -3.00 -6.59
N PRO A 891 -27.99 -3.74 -5.86
CA PRO A 891 -26.86 -3.22 -5.09
C PRO A 891 -25.84 -2.54 -6.03
N LEU A 892 -25.26 -1.43 -5.57
CA LEU A 892 -24.28 -0.66 -6.33
C LEU A 892 -23.48 0.27 -5.42
N ASP A 893 -22.17 0.01 -5.24
CA ASP A 893 -21.28 0.96 -4.58
C ASP A 893 -20.90 2.08 -5.55
N LEU A 894 -21.30 3.31 -5.23
CA LEU A 894 -21.12 4.48 -6.10
C LEU A 894 -19.70 5.04 -6.08
N SER A 895 -18.84 4.60 -5.15
CA SER A 895 -17.46 5.08 -5.00
C SER A 895 -16.45 4.39 -5.93
N VAL A 896 -16.86 3.31 -6.63
CA VAL A 896 -15.98 2.47 -7.45
C VAL A 896 -16.32 2.49 -8.94
N GLY A 897 -15.30 2.24 -9.77
CA GLY A 897 -15.46 1.95 -11.20
C GLY A 897 -16.25 2.99 -11.99
N ASP A 898 -17.23 2.50 -12.76
CA ASP A 898 -18.16 3.30 -13.57
C ASP A 898 -19.58 3.33 -12.97
N SER A 899 -19.72 2.98 -11.68
CA SER A 899 -21.02 2.81 -10.99
C SER A 899 -21.96 4.02 -11.12
N VAL A 900 -21.42 5.24 -11.17
CA VAL A 900 -22.21 6.46 -11.43
C VAL A 900 -22.90 6.40 -12.80
N ASN A 901 -22.20 5.98 -13.85
CA ASN A 901 -22.78 5.89 -15.18
C ASN A 901 -23.74 4.68 -15.29
N VAL A 902 -23.46 3.57 -14.60
CA VAL A 902 -24.40 2.45 -14.47
C VAL A 902 -25.71 2.88 -13.77
N LEU A 903 -25.63 3.66 -12.69
CA LEU A 903 -26.80 4.25 -12.02
C LEU A 903 -27.60 5.16 -12.99
N LEU A 904 -26.90 6.05 -13.70
CA LEU A 904 -27.52 6.93 -14.69
C LEU A 904 -28.18 6.15 -15.83
N GLN A 905 -27.58 5.05 -16.29
CA GLN A 905 -28.14 4.19 -17.33
C GLN A 905 -29.37 3.43 -16.82
N ARG A 906 -29.29 2.76 -15.67
CA ARG A 906 -30.43 2.07 -15.02
C ARG A 906 -31.61 3.02 -14.82
N ARG A 907 -31.36 4.25 -14.35
CA ARG A 907 -32.39 5.30 -14.20
C ARG A 907 -32.98 5.74 -15.55
N ARG A 908 -32.15 5.92 -16.59
CA ARG A 908 -32.59 6.31 -17.93
C ARG A 908 -33.47 5.26 -18.61
N SER A 909 -33.21 3.95 -18.40
CA SER A 909 -34.09 2.87 -18.88
C SER A 909 -35.44 2.76 -18.16
N LEU A 910 -35.64 3.50 -17.07
CA LEU A 910 -36.84 3.46 -16.22
C LEU A 910 -37.59 4.82 -16.19
N THR A 911 -37.25 5.72 -17.11
CA THR A 911 -37.87 7.03 -17.31
C THR A 911 -38.00 7.32 -18.80
N ASP A 912 -39.04 8.05 -19.20
CA ASP A 912 -39.37 8.27 -20.61
C ASP A 912 -38.36 9.22 -21.27
N GLY A 913 -37.29 8.64 -21.82
CA GLY A 913 -36.15 9.39 -22.38
C GLY A 913 -35.14 9.93 -21.36
N GLY A 914 -35.18 9.48 -20.10
CA GLY A 914 -34.20 9.88 -19.08
C GLY A 914 -34.55 11.11 -18.23
N GLU A 915 -35.84 11.47 -18.15
CA GLU A 915 -36.44 12.61 -17.42
C GLU A 915 -35.57 13.19 -16.28
N PRO A 916 -35.28 14.51 -16.25
CA PRO A 916 -34.58 15.15 -15.13
C PRO A 916 -35.34 15.03 -13.80
N LEU A 917 -34.62 14.79 -12.72
CA LEU A 917 -35.14 14.61 -11.36
C LEU A 917 -35.51 15.94 -10.71
N ASP A 918 -36.48 15.90 -9.80
CA ASP A 918 -36.77 17.03 -8.90
C ASP A 918 -35.89 17.01 -7.66
N ALA A 919 -35.44 15.85 -7.20
CA ALA A 919 -34.54 15.78 -6.05
C ALA A 919 -33.51 14.64 -6.12
N VAL A 920 -32.36 14.91 -5.52
CA VAL A 920 -31.37 13.90 -5.13
C VAL A 920 -31.13 14.06 -3.64
N VAL A 921 -31.34 12.99 -2.87
CA VAL A 921 -31.11 12.96 -1.43
C VAL A 921 -30.05 11.91 -1.08
N SER A 922 -29.28 12.13 -0.03
CA SER A 922 -28.16 11.27 0.35
C SER A 922 -28.02 11.19 1.86
N ASP A 923 -28.29 10.01 2.43
CA ASP A 923 -27.90 9.64 3.80
C ASP A 923 -26.70 8.67 3.79
N MET A 924 -25.90 8.66 2.71
CA MET A 924 -24.64 7.93 2.66
C MET A 924 -23.70 8.32 3.82
N ALA A 925 -22.96 7.33 4.33
CA ALA A 925 -21.86 7.52 5.27
C ALA A 925 -20.81 6.42 5.04
N PRO A 926 -19.51 6.71 5.23
CA PRO A 926 -18.49 5.68 5.24
C PRO A 926 -18.59 4.84 6.52
N ASN A 927 -17.97 3.64 6.51
CA ASN A 927 -17.71 2.92 7.75
C ASN A 927 -16.76 3.74 8.62
N ALA A 928 -17.25 4.19 9.78
CA ALA A 928 -16.49 5.01 10.71
C ALA A 928 -15.29 4.24 11.28
N THR A 929 -14.10 4.81 11.12
CA THR A 929 -12.83 4.32 11.65
C THR A 929 -12.65 4.65 13.13
N GLY A 930 -13.37 5.66 13.63
CA GLY A 930 -13.14 6.26 14.95
C GLY A 930 -12.10 7.37 14.95
N CYS A 931 -11.42 7.62 13.82
CA CYS A 931 -10.55 8.77 13.62
C CYS A 931 -11.34 9.91 12.94
N ALA A 932 -11.68 10.95 13.71
CA ALA A 932 -12.62 11.98 13.27
C ALA A 932 -12.22 12.74 11.99
N SER A 933 -10.92 12.90 11.71
CA SER A 933 -10.43 13.53 10.48
C SER A 933 -10.62 12.63 9.25
N VAL A 934 -10.21 11.36 9.33
CA VAL A 934 -10.39 10.36 8.25
C VAL A 934 -11.87 10.10 7.98
N ASP A 935 -12.68 10.04 9.03
CA ASP A 935 -14.12 9.86 8.94
C ASP A 935 -14.81 11.08 8.29
N HIS A 936 -14.37 12.30 8.61
CA HIS A 936 -14.82 13.53 7.97
C HIS A 936 -14.44 13.61 6.49
N GLU A 937 -13.19 13.32 6.14
CA GLU A 937 -12.72 13.37 4.75
C GLU A 937 -13.51 12.39 3.86
N ARG A 938 -13.68 11.15 4.31
CA ARG A 938 -14.43 10.11 3.58
C ARG A 938 -15.90 10.48 3.36
N ILE A 939 -16.58 11.10 4.33
CA ILE A 939 -17.97 11.52 4.13
C ILE A 939 -18.07 12.77 3.23
N VAL A 940 -17.07 13.67 3.25
CA VAL A 940 -16.98 14.79 2.30
C VAL A 940 -16.78 14.30 0.86
N GLN A 941 -15.93 13.29 0.63
CA GLN A 941 -15.78 12.66 -0.68
C GLN A 941 -17.11 12.06 -1.19
N LEU A 942 -17.88 11.38 -0.33
CA LEU A 942 -19.23 10.90 -0.65
C LEU A 942 -20.24 12.05 -0.87
N GLY A 943 -20.03 13.19 -0.23
CA GLY A 943 -20.77 14.43 -0.47
C GLY A 943 -20.55 14.97 -1.88
N PHE A 944 -19.29 15.17 -2.29
CA PHE A 944 -18.93 15.61 -3.65
C PHE A 944 -19.42 14.63 -4.72
N LEU A 945 -19.32 13.32 -4.46
CA LEU A 945 -19.91 12.28 -5.31
C LEU A 945 -21.43 12.46 -5.47
N SER A 946 -22.15 12.61 -4.35
CA SER A 946 -23.61 12.85 -4.32
C SER A 946 -24.00 14.12 -5.10
N LEU A 947 -23.22 15.19 -4.94
CA LEU A 947 -23.41 16.48 -5.64
C LEU A 947 -23.17 16.34 -7.14
N SER A 948 -22.14 15.58 -7.56
CA SER A 948 -21.88 15.32 -8.99
C SER A 948 -23.01 14.52 -9.66
N ILE A 949 -23.67 13.62 -8.93
CA ILE A 949 -24.87 12.91 -9.39
C ILE A 949 -26.05 13.87 -9.48
N ALA A 950 -26.21 14.77 -8.51
CA ALA A 950 -27.26 15.79 -8.50
C ALA A 950 -27.15 16.74 -9.71
N ILE A 951 -25.97 17.30 -9.96
CA ILE A 951 -25.72 18.20 -11.11
C ILE A 951 -26.04 17.50 -12.44
N ARG A 952 -25.73 16.21 -12.57
CA ARG A 952 -26.01 15.40 -13.78
C ARG A 952 -27.47 14.96 -13.95
N CYS A 953 -28.32 15.10 -12.92
CA CYS A 953 -29.68 14.58 -12.92
C CYS A 953 -30.77 15.62 -12.70
N LEU A 954 -30.50 16.69 -11.95
CA LEU A 954 -31.53 17.61 -11.49
C LEU A 954 -32.08 18.47 -12.64
N LYS A 955 -33.38 18.71 -12.56
CA LYS A 955 -34.10 19.65 -13.42
C LYS A 955 -33.70 21.08 -13.05
N LEU A 956 -33.42 21.92 -14.05
CA LEU A 956 -33.29 23.38 -13.86
C LEU A 956 -34.68 23.95 -13.51
N ALA A 957 -34.97 24.10 -12.22
CA ALA A 957 -36.24 24.61 -11.69
C ALA A 957 -36.11 25.02 -10.21
N ASP A 958 -36.90 26.00 -9.77
CA ASP A 958 -36.95 26.45 -8.37
C ASP A 958 -37.35 25.34 -7.39
N ARG A 959 -38.19 24.39 -7.83
CA ARG A 959 -38.64 23.26 -7.01
C ARG A 959 -37.56 22.20 -6.79
N SER A 960 -36.46 22.25 -7.55
CA SER A 960 -35.42 21.23 -7.52
C SER A 960 -34.50 21.40 -6.31
N PHE A 961 -34.16 20.29 -5.65
CA PHE A 961 -33.33 20.33 -4.44
C PHE A 961 -32.33 19.17 -4.32
N PHE A 962 -31.29 19.43 -3.54
CA PHE A 962 -30.30 18.44 -3.12
C PHE A 962 -30.21 18.44 -1.59
N LEU A 963 -30.19 17.25 -0.98
CA LEU A 963 -30.09 17.10 0.47
C LEU A 963 -29.06 16.03 0.82
N CYS A 964 -27.95 16.41 1.44
CA CYS A 964 -26.84 15.49 1.72
C CYS A 964 -26.40 15.53 3.19
N LYS A 965 -26.16 14.36 3.79
CA LYS A 965 -25.50 14.23 5.10
C LYS A 965 -24.00 14.48 4.98
N LEU A 966 -23.45 15.22 5.94
CA LEU A 966 -22.02 15.22 6.27
C LEU A 966 -21.82 15.05 7.79
N TRP A 967 -20.57 14.80 8.18
CA TRP A 967 -20.09 15.01 9.54
C TRP A 967 -19.27 16.30 9.61
N GLN A 968 -19.43 17.03 10.71
CA GLN A 968 -18.81 18.33 10.98
C GLN A 968 -17.28 18.23 10.99
N GLY A 969 -16.62 19.16 10.29
CA GLY A 969 -15.16 19.21 10.16
C GLY A 969 -14.69 20.35 9.26
N VAL A 970 -13.42 20.32 8.84
CA VAL A 970 -12.76 21.44 8.16
C VAL A 970 -13.21 21.65 6.70
N GLU A 971 -13.32 20.59 5.91
CA GLU A 971 -13.69 20.65 4.48
C GLU A 971 -15.18 20.90 4.24
N GLN A 972 -16.00 20.92 5.31
CA GLN A 972 -17.45 21.14 5.21
C GLN A 972 -17.80 22.48 4.51
N TRP A 973 -16.92 23.49 4.63
CA TRP A 973 -17.12 24.81 4.04
C TRP A 973 -16.78 24.85 2.56
N HIS A 974 -15.73 24.14 2.15
CA HIS A 974 -15.38 23.96 0.75
C HIS A 974 -16.50 23.24 -0.02
N PHE A 975 -17.08 22.19 0.56
CA PHE A 975 -18.28 21.55 0.01
C PHE A 975 -19.52 22.47 0.02
N ALA A 976 -19.70 23.29 1.06
CA ALA A 976 -20.78 24.29 1.09
C ALA A 976 -20.64 25.34 -0.02
N ASP A 977 -19.43 25.74 -0.37
CA ASP A 977 -19.15 26.74 -1.41
C ASP A 977 -19.33 26.16 -2.82
N GLU A 978 -18.97 24.89 -3.05
CA GLU A 978 -19.32 24.18 -4.28
C GLU A 978 -20.85 24.12 -4.47
N ILE A 979 -21.60 23.78 -3.42
CA ILE A 979 -23.08 23.79 -3.48
C ILE A 979 -23.62 25.19 -3.85
N LYS A 980 -23.04 26.28 -3.33
CA LYS A 980 -23.47 27.65 -3.68
C LYS A 980 -23.20 28.01 -5.14
N ARG A 981 -22.23 27.36 -5.82
CA ARG A 981 -22.00 27.53 -7.26
C ARG A 981 -23.17 26.99 -8.09
N HIS A 982 -23.78 25.88 -7.68
CA HIS A 982 -24.82 25.16 -8.44
C HIS A 982 -26.27 25.41 -8.00
N PHE A 983 -26.50 26.08 -6.87
CA PHE A 983 -27.85 26.31 -6.31
C PHE A 983 -28.10 27.77 -5.95
N GLY A 984 -29.36 28.22 -6.04
CA GLY A 984 -29.80 29.58 -5.67
C GLY A 984 -29.98 29.76 -4.17
N ASN A 985 -30.28 28.70 -3.42
CA ASN A 985 -30.48 28.75 -1.98
C ASN A 985 -29.79 27.58 -1.27
N PHE A 986 -29.07 27.86 -0.18
CA PHE A 986 -28.34 26.86 0.61
C PHE A 986 -28.53 27.08 2.11
N LYS A 987 -28.71 25.99 2.87
CA LYS A 987 -28.77 25.98 4.34
C LYS A 987 -28.14 24.70 4.90
N ILE A 988 -27.36 24.84 5.98
CA ILE A 988 -26.99 23.73 6.85
C ILE A 988 -28.09 23.55 7.90
N VAL A 989 -28.49 22.31 8.15
CA VAL A 989 -29.61 21.92 9.01
C VAL A 989 -29.16 20.82 9.97
N LYS A 990 -29.58 20.90 11.24
CA LYS A 990 -29.46 19.81 12.21
C LYS A 990 -30.86 19.48 12.75
N PRO A 991 -31.47 18.34 12.35
CA PRO A 991 -32.79 17.92 12.84
C PRO A 991 -32.70 17.45 14.30
N THR A 992 -33.79 17.51 15.06
CA THR A 992 -33.87 17.05 16.46
C THR A 992 -33.73 15.53 16.59
N ALA A 993 -34.04 14.78 15.53
CA ALA A 993 -33.78 13.35 15.39
C ALA A 993 -32.27 13.00 15.33
N SER A 994 -31.40 13.98 15.07
CA SER A 994 -29.95 13.89 15.17
C SER A 994 -29.48 14.42 16.53
N ARG A 995 -28.73 13.60 17.29
CA ARG A 995 -28.32 13.94 18.66
C ARG A 995 -27.46 15.21 18.71
N LYS A 996 -27.57 15.99 19.79
CA LYS A 996 -26.84 17.27 19.96
C LYS A 996 -25.33 17.08 19.81
N GLU A 997 -24.81 16.04 20.45
CA GLU A 997 -23.40 15.62 20.46
C GLU A 997 -22.96 14.84 19.20
N SER A 998 -23.86 14.59 18.24
CA SER A 998 -23.46 14.01 16.95
C SER A 998 -22.73 15.04 16.09
N ALA A 999 -21.69 14.64 15.36
CA ALA A 999 -21.08 15.49 14.33
C ALA A 999 -22.00 15.69 13.10
N GLU A 1000 -23.12 14.98 13.02
CA GLU A 1000 -23.99 14.96 11.83
C GLU A 1000 -24.68 16.29 11.52
N LEU A 1001 -24.60 16.71 10.26
CA LEU A 1001 -25.18 17.91 9.67
C LEU A 1001 -25.80 17.56 8.30
N TYR A 1002 -26.88 18.24 7.93
CA TYR A 1002 -27.55 18.07 6.64
C TYR A 1002 -27.46 19.33 5.79
N PHE A 1003 -27.00 19.18 4.55
CA PHE A 1003 -26.73 20.23 3.59
C PHE A 1003 -27.89 20.29 2.61
N LEU A 1004 -28.81 21.25 2.82
CA LEU A 1004 -30.00 21.46 2.00
C LEU A 1004 -29.75 22.57 0.99
N ALA A 1005 -29.72 22.21 -0.29
CA ALA A 1005 -29.61 23.11 -1.43
C ALA A 1005 -30.90 23.10 -2.26
N ARG A 1006 -31.35 24.26 -2.75
CA ARG A 1006 -32.62 24.42 -3.47
C ARG A 1006 -32.45 25.43 -4.60
N GLN A 1007 -33.35 25.39 -5.59
CA GLN A 1007 -33.27 26.18 -6.82
C GLN A 1007 -31.98 25.84 -7.61
N PHE A 1008 -31.92 24.62 -8.16
CA PHE A 1008 -30.79 24.18 -8.98
C PHE A 1008 -30.71 25.01 -10.27
N LYS A 1009 -29.52 25.60 -10.54
CA LYS A 1009 -29.31 26.59 -11.61
C LYS A 1009 -28.27 26.18 -12.67
N GLY A 1010 -27.68 24.99 -12.54
CA GLY A 1010 -26.58 24.48 -13.37
C GLY A 1010 -25.33 24.26 -12.55
#